data_AF-A0A7S4GYX8-F1
#
_entry.id   AF-A0A7S4GYX8-F1
#
_cell.length_a   1.000
_cell.length_b   1.000
_cell.length_c   1.000
_cell.angle_alpha   90.00
_cell.angle_beta   90.00
_cell.angle_gamma   90.00
#
_symmetry.space_group_name_H-M   'P 1'
#
loop_
_entity.id
_entity.type
_entity.pdbx_description
1 polymer ?
#
loop_
_entity_poly.entity_id
_entity_poly.type
_entity_poly.pdbx_seq_one_letter_code
_entity_poly.pdbx_strand_id
1 'polypeptide(L)'
;MRFSLFDKKRLTRKKAVASAEAEAMTITEDGAPLSVAGREALTRPGKMTVQDEKKIYDANPSIIDYLPWAEFLDHEQCILLDDGVSVGAVYEVTPVATEGRTTDQLEKMRDTVEDALQDSFDEHDQNPWVVQFFCQDEDNVDAYLSRLRGYIKPHAQGSQLTESWLQETERHLRGIARPEGLFKDTLITDQPWRGQQRRTRMVVYRWIGKGNTDPMPPVAMLNQTCERLTGALNGAGVACVRQNGAQVHDWMLRHFNPNPEWVDKNTLYREAAYFDSRDTPEGMMPVQNDFAETLWFTPPVSDPDHGVWWFDNQAHCAIPVEKLRRAPEPGTITGEMKRGEKKINALMDMFPEGTMVCMTIVAQPQDTLENDFNKLSKNAVGENTESGRVRQDVAQVKEYLGNRHKLYRAGITFLLRAGDLTALNHKRVELTNVLLGAGLQPVRPEFDVAPLNTYLRALPMCFNPETDKKHWYTRLTFVQHLAGLLPVTGRETGTGNPGLSFFNRGGDLLTVDPLNKDDRSQNAHMLFFGPTGAGKSATLCAATTQLMAVHRPRLFIAEAGNSFGLQADYFESQGLTVNKISIKPGSGVSLPPFSFAHKLIEELSSLELDESELRDIDADDEDEDKRDYLGEMEISARMMITGGDPKEEAELKRADRAMIREALLMAAQTAYDEQRQMLPSDLQNALYDIGNDTSNEKRNPQRRAKAAEMAEALGMFTQPGSFEAELFNREGSLWPEADVTLIDLGHLAREGYEAQMALTMVSLTNTINNIAERDQYSERDIVFVVDEAHIVTVNPLLSPYMTKIVKMWRKLGAWLWLATQNLKDFPDIAEKMLNMAEWWVCLTMPPEEVKDIARFKALTAEQESVLLSASKLSRCYTEGVILSKKVEALFRAVPPSLYLALGMTEKEEKAERRALMQEFGCTELEAAFKVARKLDRLRGLVANDEEAGSQAA
;
A
#
# COMPACT_ATOMS: atom_id res chain seq x y z
N MET A 1 36.34 5.06 -38.10
CA MET A 1 37.34 4.44 -39.01
C MET A 1 37.91 3.23 -38.30
N ARG A 2 37.86 2.04 -38.93
CA ARG A 2 38.22 0.74 -38.33
C ARG A 2 39.73 0.57 -38.20
N PHE A 3 40.21 0.05 -37.07
CA PHE A 3 41.54 -0.56 -36.96
C PHE A 3 41.39 -2.05 -36.61
N SER A 4 41.92 -2.90 -37.50
CA SER A 4 42.01 -4.35 -37.36
C SER A 4 43.42 -4.69 -36.85
N LEU A 5 43.52 -5.47 -35.78
CA LEU A 5 44.76 -5.95 -35.16
C LEU A 5 45.30 -7.27 -35.74
N PHE A 6 44.84 -7.68 -36.93
CA PHE A 6 45.33 -8.92 -37.57
C PHE A 6 45.82 -8.69 -38.99
N ASP A 7 47.12 -8.38 -39.11
CA ASP A 7 47.81 -8.45 -40.40
C ASP A 7 48.46 -9.84 -40.58
N LYS A 8 47.87 -10.63 -41.48
CA LYS A 8 48.33 -11.95 -41.89
C LYS A 8 49.55 -11.80 -42.80
N LYS A 9 50.77 -11.79 -42.25
CA LYS A 9 52.00 -12.16 -42.99
C LYS A 9 53.20 -12.38 -42.07
N ARG A 10 53.34 -13.60 -41.53
CA ARG A 10 54.64 -14.30 -41.33
C ARG A 10 54.42 -15.71 -40.81
N LEU A 11 54.19 -16.63 -41.74
CA LEU A 11 54.40 -18.07 -41.55
C LEU A 11 55.63 -18.45 -42.39
N THR A 12 56.79 -18.58 -41.75
CA THR A 12 57.91 -19.36 -42.30
C THR A 12 58.73 -20.01 -41.17
N ARG A 13 58.38 -21.29 -40.95
CA ARG A 13 59.26 -22.45 -40.69
C ARG A 13 60.37 -22.36 -39.63
N LYS A 14 60.12 -23.02 -38.49
CA LYS A 14 61.13 -23.60 -37.58
C LYS A 14 61.84 -24.80 -38.24
N LYS A 15 63.18 -24.80 -38.24
CA LYS A 15 64.14 -25.94 -38.16
C LYS A 15 65.56 -25.32 -38.21
N ALA A 16 66.60 -25.78 -37.52
CA ALA A 16 66.84 -26.91 -36.62
C ALA A 16 68.01 -26.53 -35.68
N VAL A 17 68.12 -27.25 -34.56
CA VAL A 17 69.25 -27.20 -33.62
C VAL A 17 70.54 -27.65 -34.31
N ALA A 18 71.61 -26.88 -34.15
CA ALA A 18 72.99 -27.30 -34.42
C ALA A 18 73.87 -26.95 -33.22
N SER A 19 74.85 -27.82 -33.00
CA SER A 19 75.70 -28.01 -31.83
C SER A 19 76.64 -26.86 -31.50
N ALA A 20 77.01 -26.81 -30.22
CA ALA A 20 78.03 -25.95 -29.64
C ALA A 20 79.39 -26.08 -30.32
N GLU A 21 80.04 -24.95 -30.57
CA GLU A 21 81.49 -24.80 -30.43
C GLU A 21 81.80 -23.32 -30.18
N ALA A 22 82.84 -23.10 -29.37
CA ALA A 22 83.18 -21.87 -28.68
C ALA A 22 83.65 -20.75 -29.63
N GLU A 23 83.29 -19.50 -29.33
CA GLU A 23 84.15 -18.36 -29.69
C GLU A 23 83.83 -17.09 -28.86
N ALA A 24 84.88 -16.64 -28.16
CA ALA A 24 85.24 -15.29 -27.73
C ALA A 24 84.17 -14.31 -27.19
N MET A 25 84.33 -13.92 -25.91
CA MET A 25 83.83 -12.65 -25.38
C MET A 25 84.48 -11.49 -26.14
N THR A 26 83.84 -10.98 -27.19
CA THR A 26 84.11 -9.64 -27.71
C THR A 26 83.49 -8.62 -26.78
N ILE A 27 84.33 -8.05 -25.91
CA ILE A 27 84.02 -6.80 -25.21
C ILE A 27 84.12 -5.69 -26.26
N THR A 28 82.97 -5.21 -26.75
CA THR A 28 82.89 -3.94 -27.48
C THR A 28 82.89 -2.78 -26.48
N GLU A 29 83.25 -1.57 -26.94
CA GLU A 29 83.40 -0.35 -26.11
C GLU A 29 82.14 0.06 -25.31
N ASP A 30 80.99 -0.57 -25.54
CA ASP A 30 79.69 -0.29 -24.89
C ASP A 30 79.29 -1.27 -23.76
N GLY A 31 80.23 -2.09 -23.25
CA GLY A 31 80.00 -2.95 -22.08
C GLY A 31 79.32 -4.30 -22.37
N ALA A 32 79.39 -5.22 -21.40
CA ALA A 32 78.89 -6.59 -21.54
C ALA A 32 77.35 -6.62 -21.64
N PRO A 33 76.76 -7.39 -22.59
CA PRO A 33 75.31 -7.51 -22.71
C PRO A 33 74.72 -8.12 -21.44
N LEU A 34 73.78 -7.40 -20.83
CA LEU A 34 73.08 -7.84 -19.62
C LEU A 34 72.13 -8.99 -19.99
N SER A 35 72.60 -10.23 -19.81
CA SER A 35 71.81 -11.43 -20.03
C SER A 35 71.66 -12.23 -18.74
N VAL A 36 70.45 -12.66 -18.43
CA VAL A 36 70.13 -13.50 -17.26
C VAL A 36 69.47 -14.78 -17.78
N ALA A 37 70.07 -15.94 -17.50
CA ALA A 37 69.60 -17.26 -17.92
C ALA A 37 69.28 -17.36 -19.43
N GLY A 38 70.14 -16.79 -20.28
CA GLY A 38 69.98 -16.83 -21.74
C GLY A 38 68.91 -15.89 -22.31
N ARG A 39 68.36 -14.99 -21.51
CA ARG A 39 67.48 -13.90 -21.96
C ARG A 39 68.23 -12.58 -21.88
N GLU A 40 68.27 -11.88 -22.99
CA GLU A 40 68.85 -10.53 -23.07
C GLU A 40 67.86 -9.49 -22.54
N ALA A 41 68.40 -8.42 -21.93
CA ALA A 41 67.62 -7.26 -21.54
C ALA A 41 66.91 -6.65 -22.76
N LEU A 42 65.63 -6.29 -22.59
CA LEU A 42 64.87 -5.61 -23.64
C LEU A 42 65.51 -4.26 -23.95
N THR A 43 65.78 -4.01 -25.22
CA THR A 43 66.29 -2.72 -25.69
C THR A 43 65.14 -1.78 -26.03
N ARG A 44 65.34 -0.48 -25.77
CA ARG A 44 64.36 0.55 -26.16
C ARG A 44 64.28 0.56 -27.70
N PRO A 45 63.10 0.40 -28.30
CA PRO A 45 62.98 0.34 -29.77
C PRO A 45 63.34 1.64 -30.49
N GLY A 46 63.41 2.77 -29.77
CA GLY A 46 63.75 4.09 -30.33
C GLY A 46 62.73 4.68 -31.31
N LYS A 47 61.52 4.09 -31.39
CA LYS A 47 60.48 4.45 -32.38
C LYS A 47 59.40 5.40 -31.85
N MET A 48 59.45 5.78 -30.57
CA MET A 48 58.46 6.67 -29.96
C MET A 48 58.65 8.08 -30.51
N THR A 49 57.62 8.61 -31.16
CA THR A 49 57.63 10.01 -31.63
C THR A 49 57.11 10.95 -30.53
N VAL A 50 57.39 12.25 -30.65
CA VAL A 50 56.79 13.28 -29.78
C VAL A 50 55.26 13.28 -29.88
N GLN A 51 54.68 12.85 -31.01
CA GLN A 51 53.24 12.68 -31.13
C GLN A 51 52.73 11.49 -30.33
N ASP A 52 53.47 10.38 -30.29
CA ASP A 52 53.09 9.21 -29.49
C ASP A 52 53.22 9.51 -28.00
N GLU A 53 54.22 10.29 -27.59
CA GLU A 53 54.34 10.80 -26.22
C GLU A 53 53.19 11.74 -25.85
N LYS A 54 52.81 12.67 -26.73
CA LYS A 54 51.65 13.55 -26.50
C LYS A 54 50.34 12.76 -26.36
N LYS A 55 50.15 11.72 -27.16
CA LYS A 55 48.97 10.84 -27.07
C LYS A 55 48.85 10.09 -25.74
N ILE A 56 49.94 9.90 -25.00
CA ILE A 56 49.89 9.30 -23.65
C ILE A 56 49.19 10.25 -22.67
N TYR A 57 49.28 11.56 -22.90
CA TYR A 57 48.65 12.59 -22.08
C TYR A 57 47.27 13.04 -22.59
N ASP A 58 46.83 12.54 -23.75
CA ASP A 58 45.47 12.77 -24.25
C ASP A 58 44.50 11.85 -23.49
N ALA A 59 43.75 12.40 -22.53
CA ALA A 59 42.65 11.69 -21.89
C ALA A 59 41.41 11.77 -22.78
N ASN A 60 40.80 10.63 -23.08
CA ASN A 60 39.47 10.63 -23.70
C ASN A 60 38.44 11.06 -22.65
N PRO A 61 37.36 11.77 -23.04
CA PRO A 61 36.28 12.11 -22.13
C PRO A 61 35.69 10.84 -21.48
N SER A 62 35.55 10.88 -20.16
CA SER A 62 34.81 9.88 -19.39
C SER A 62 33.32 10.04 -19.61
N ILE A 63 32.52 9.02 -19.26
CA ILE A 63 31.05 9.17 -19.21
C ILE A 63 30.62 10.29 -18.27
N ILE A 64 31.40 10.52 -17.20
CA ILE A 64 31.15 11.55 -16.19
C ILE A 64 31.14 12.93 -16.83
N ASP A 65 32.04 13.19 -17.80
CA ASP A 65 32.12 14.47 -18.52
C ASP A 65 30.87 14.78 -19.39
N TYR A 66 30.00 13.79 -19.61
CA TYR A 66 28.75 13.96 -20.34
C TYR A 66 27.54 14.12 -19.42
N LEU A 67 27.70 13.94 -18.10
CA LEU A 67 26.62 14.15 -17.14
C LEU A 67 26.53 15.63 -16.79
N PRO A 68 25.37 16.28 -16.99
CA PRO A 68 25.27 17.72 -16.85
C PRO A 68 25.03 18.17 -15.41
N TRP A 69 25.30 17.37 -14.38
CA TRP A 69 24.94 17.68 -12.99
C TRP A 69 26.15 18.22 -12.23
N ALA A 70 26.20 19.53 -12.01
CA ALA A 70 27.30 20.14 -11.27
C ALA A 70 27.08 20.05 -9.74
N GLU A 71 25.94 20.56 -9.26
CA GLU A 71 25.63 20.64 -7.83
C GLU A 71 24.12 20.52 -7.61
N PHE A 72 23.70 19.97 -6.47
CA PHE A 72 22.32 20.06 -6.00
C PHE A 72 22.18 21.27 -5.08
N LEU A 73 21.30 22.21 -5.43
CA LEU A 73 21.03 23.41 -4.66
C LEU A 73 19.99 23.08 -3.57
N ASP A 74 20.46 22.78 -2.35
CA ASP A 74 19.62 22.30 -1.23
C ASP A 74 18.51 23.27 -0.79
N HIS A 75 18.75 24.59 -0.90
CA HIS A 75 17.77 25.61 -0.55
C HIS A 75 16.67 25.76 -1.61
N GLU A 76 17.07 25.75 -2.89
CA GLU A 76 16.20 25.91 -4.04
C GLU A 76 15.55 24.58 -4.50
N GLN A 77 16.03 23.45 -3.98
CA GLN A 77 15.62 22.09 -4.32
C GLN A 77 15.70 21.79 -5.82
N CYS A 78 16.79 22.19 -6.49
CA CYS A 78 17.02 21.91 -7.91
C CYS A 78 18.49 21.53 -8.17
N ILE A 79 18.73 20.87 -9.30
CA ILE A 79 20.07 20.56 -9.79
C ILE A 79 20.53 21.71 -10.67
N LEU A 80 21.72 22.25 -10.37
CA LEU A 80 22.46 23.16 -11.22
C LEU A 80 23.19 22.38 -12.31
N LEU A 81 23.04 22.81 -13.57
CA LEU A 81 23.70 22.15 -14.68
C LEU A 81 25.15 22.64 -14.89
N ASP A 82 25.93 21.87 -15.64
CA ASP A 82 27.35 22.11 -15.96
C ASP A 82 27.66 23.45 -16.65
N ASP A 83 26.67 24.10 -17.26
CA ASP A 83 26.80 25.45 -17.80
C ASP A 83 26.79 26.56 -16.73
N GLY A 84 26.56 26.18 -15.46
CA GLY A 84 26.56 27.04 -14.28
C GLY A 84 25.37 27.99 -14.17
N VAL A 85 24.34 27.83 -15.01
CA VAL A 85 23.18 28.74 -15.07
C VAL A 85 21.85 27.97 -15.18
N SER A 86 21.82 26.93 -15.99
CA SER A 86 20.63 26.12 -16.21
C SER A 86 20.32 25.27 -14.99
N VAL A 87 19.02 25.03 -14.77
CA VAL A 87 18.56 24.28 -13.60
C VAL A 87 17.46 23.29 -13.97
N GLY A 88 17.36 22.21 -13.19
CA GLY A 88 16.30 21.21 -13.31
C GLY A 88 15.76 20.75 -11.97
N ALA A 89 14.49 20.38 -11.92
CA ALA A 89 13.82 19.84 -10.75
C ALA A 89 13.38 18.40 -10.99
N VAL A 90 13.42 17.58 -9.94
CA VAL A 90 12.96 16.19 -9.94
C VAL A 90 11.77 16.07 -9.00
N TYR A 91 10.72 15.40 -9.46
CA TYR A 91 9.51 15.09 -8.72
C TYR A 91 9.32 13.59 -8.69
N GLU A 92 8.88 13.07 -7.57
CA GLU A 92 8.23 11.76 -7.51
C GLU A 92 6.75 11.95 -7.85
N VAL A 93 6.24 11.04 -8.68
CA VAL A 93 4.88 11.10 -9.18
C VAL A 93 4.11 9.91 -8.65
N THR A 94 3.06 10.18 -7.88
CA THR A 94 2.07 9.17 -7.48
C THR A 94 1.03 9.07 -8.60
N PRO A 95 0.94 7.92 -9.29
CA PRO A 95 0.03 7.77 -10.40
C PRO A 95 -1.42 7.64 -9.94
N VAL A 96 -2.37 7.94 -10.83
CA VAL A 96 -3.80 7.72 -10.60
C VAL A 96 -4.14 6.25 -10.75
N ALA A 97 -4.92 5.71 -9.82
CA ALA A 97 -5.36 4.32 -9.83
C ALA A 97 -6.30 4.01 -11.01
N THR A 98 -5.97 2.96 -11.77
CA THR A 98 -6.74 2.50 -12.95
C THR A 98 -7.47 1.18 -12.70
N GLU A 99 -7.21 0.52 -11.58
CA GLU A 99 -7.75 -0.80 -11.23
C GLU A 99 -9.28 -0.77 -11.15
N GLY A 100 -9.95 -1.58 -11.98
CA GLY A 100 -11.41 -1.70 -11.98
C GLY A 100 -12.19 -0.47 -12.46
N ARG A 101 -11.51 0.58 -12.94
CA ARG A 101 -12.14 1.81 -13.47
C ARG A 101 -12.70 1.59 -14.88
N THR A 102 -13.67 2.41 -15.26
CA THR A 102 -14.33 2.35 -16.58
C THR A 102 -13.49 3.06 -17.65
N THR A 103 -13.67 2.68 -18.92
CA THR A 103 -12.95 3.30 -20.06
C THR A 103 -13.18 4.81 -20.14
N ASP A 104 -14.42 5.26 -19.97
CA ASP A 104 -14.77 6.69 -20.04
C ASP A 104 -14.01 7.54 -19.01
N GLN A 105 -13.74 7.00 -17.82
CA GLN A 105 -12.97 7.71 -16.81
C GLN A 105 -11.48 7.77 -17.15
N LEU A 106 -10.94 6.70 -17.69
CA LEU A 106 -9.55 6.67 -18.15
C LEU A 106 -9.33 7.67 -19.30
N GLU A 107 -10.31 7.84 -20.19
CA GLU A 107 -10.28 8.84 -21.26
C GLU A 107 -10.33 10.27 -20.72
N LYS A 108 -11.24 10.58 -19.79
CA LYS A 108 -11.30 11.91 -19.14
C LYS A 108 -10.01 12.27 -18.42
N MET A 109 -9.41 11.30 -17.73
CA MET A 109 -8.12 11.47 -17.06
C MET A 109 -7.02 11.76 -18.08
N ARG A 110 -6.94 11.00 -19.19
CA ARG A 110 -6.00 11.28 -20.29
C ARG A 110 -6.16 12.71 -20.80
N ASP A 111 -7.38 13.14 -21.06
CA ASP A 111 -7.66 14.47 -21.61
C ASP A 111 -7.26 15.58 -20.62
N THR A 112 -7.47 15.36 -19.32
CA THR A 112 -7.01 16.29 -18.27
C THR A 112 -5.48 16.35 -18.19
N VAL A 113 -4.80 15.21 -18.34
CA VAL A 113 -3.32 15.15 -18.41
C VAL A 113 -2.78 15.79 -19.70
N GLU A 114 -3.49 15.62 -20.82
CA GLU A 114 -3.19 16.30 -22.07
C GLU A 114 -3.24 17.82 -21.86
N ASP A 115 -4.34 18.35 -21.36
CA ASP A 115 -4.49 19.78 -21.06
C ASP A 115 -3.41 20.27 -20.09
N ALA A 116 -3.12 19.49 -19.04
CA ALA A 116 -2.06 19.82 -18.08
C ALA A 116 -0.69 19.98 -18.75
N LEU A 117 -0.31 19.11 -19.69
CA LEU A 117 0.95 19.25 -20.42
C LEU A 117 0.92 20.43 -21.41
N GLN A 118 -0.21 20.66 -22.09
CA GLN A 118 -0.30 21.70 -23.13
C GLN A 118 -0.27 23.11 -22.57
N ASP A 119 -0.82 23.33 -21.38
CA ASP A 119 -1.01 24.66 -20.79
C ASP A 119 0.11 25.03 -19.80
N SER A 120 0.98 24.08 -19.45
CA SER A 120 1.97 24.27 -18.38
C SER A 120 3.35 24.76 -18.82
N PHE A 121 3.65 24.79 -20.12
CA PHE A 121 4.95 25.22 -20.62
C PHE A 121 4.82 26.44 -21.52
N ASP A 122 5.68 27.43 -21.26
CA ASP A 122 5.82 28.56 -22.17
C ASP A 122 6.59 28.10 -23.41
N GLU A 123 6.05 28.42 -24.58
CA GLU A 123 6.58 27.95 -25.85
C GLU A 123 7.75 28.84 -26.31
N HIS A 124 8.98 28.30 -26.28
CA HIS A 124 10.19 29.01 -26.70
C HIS A 124 10.77 28.42 -27.99
N ASP A 125 11.11 29.27 -28.96
CA ASP A 125 11.77 28.85 -30.21
C ASP A 125 13.20 28.34 -29.97
N GLN A 126 13.90 28.89 -28.97
CA GLN A 126 15.26 28.50 -28.59
C GLN A 126 15.27 27.98 -27.16
N ASN A 127 16.01 26.91 -26.95
CA ASN A 127 16.09 26.16 -25.69
C ASN A 127 14.70 25.95 -25.05
N PRO A 128 13.83 25.16 -25.70
CA PRO A 128 12.50 24.85 -25.17
C PRO A 128 12.58 24.11 -23.83
N TRP A 129 11.48 24.14 -23.07
CA TRP A 129 11.31 23.32 -21.88
C TRP A 129 11.33 21.83 -22.24
N VAL A 130 12.01 21.05 -21.40
CA VAL A 130 12.04 19.59 -21.50
C VAL A 130 11.46 19.00 -20.23
N VAL A 131 10.53 18.05 -20.41
CA VAL A 131 10.02 17.21 -19.33
C VAL A 131 10.34 15.76 -19.65
N GLN A 132 10.96 15.06 -18.71
CA GLN A 132 11.27 13.65 -18.81
C GLN A 132 10.51 12.86 -17.75
N PHE A 133 9.97 11.72 -18.12
CA PHE A 133 9.36 10.78 -17.19
C PHE A 133 10.17 9.49 -17.15
N PHE A 134 10.48 9.04 -15.93
CA PHE A 134 11.20 7.81 -15.65
C PHE A 134 10.29 6.90 -14.83
N CYS A 135 10.11 5.66 -15.26
CA CYS A 135 9.35 4.67 -14.49
C CYS A 135 10.15 3.37 -14.39
N GLN A 136 10.29 2.87 -13.17
CA GLN A 136 10.98 1.60 -12.91
C GLN A 136 10.35 0.88 -11.70
N ASP A 137 10.40 -0.45 -11.75
CA ASP A 137 10.04 -1.29 -10.60
C ASP A 137 11.30 -1.49 -9.74
N GLU A 138 11.22 -1.09 -8.47
CA GLU A 138 12.30 -1.15 -7.47
C GLU A 138 11.99 -2.23 -6.43
N ASP A 139 13.01 -2.92 -5.94
CA ASP A 139 12.92 -3.99 -4.93
C ASP A 139 13.32 -3.52 -3.51
N ASN A 140 13.62 -2.23 -3.35
CA ASN A 140 14.07 -1.65 -2.10
C ASN A 140 12.90 -1.45 -1.12
N VAL A 141 12.96 -2.14 0.01
CA VAL A 141 11.96 -2.05 1.10
C VAL A 141 12.44 -1.23 2.30
N ASP A 142 13.70 -0.77 2.31
CA ASP A 142 14.33 -0.16 3.49
C ASP A 142 13.67 1.17 3.91
N ALA A 143 13.30 2.00 2.93
CA ALA A 143 12.60 3.26 3.19
C ALA A 143 11.24 3.01 3.85
N TYR A 144 10.51 2.00 3.38
CA TYR A 144 9.24 1.59 3.97
C TYR A 144 9.42 1.03 5.38
N LEU A 145 10.38 0.12 5.59
CA LEU A 145 10.65 -0.47 6.90
C LEU A 145 11.07 0.60 7.92
N SER A 146 11.85 1.60 7.50
CA SER A 146 12.23 2.74 8.34
C SER A 146 11.01 3.59 8.72
N ARG A 147 10.13 3.90 7.75
CA ARG A 147 8.87 4.60 8.00
C ARG A 147 7.98 3.80 8.96
N LEU A 148 7.85 2.49 8.73
CA LEU A 148 7.04 1.61 9.57
C LEU A 148 7.53 1.59 11.02
N ARG A 149 8.85 1.44 11.24
CA ARG A 149 9.45 1.50 12.58
C ARG A 149 9.19 2.84 13.26
N GLY A 150 9.29 3.95 12.53
CA GLY A 150 8.99 5.30 13.03
C GLY A 150 7.50 5.59 13.25
N TYR A 151 6.60 4.80 12.65
CA TYR A 151 5.15 5.00 12.73
C TYR A 151 4.49 4.36 13.96
N ILE A 152 5.14 3.36 14.55
CA ILE A 152 4.63 2.61 15.71
C ILE A 152 4.39 3.58 16.89
N LYS A 153 3.24 3.43 17.56
CA LYS A 153 2.89 4.29 18.69
C LYS A 153 3.88 4.13 19.86
N PRO A 154 4.19 5.21 20.61
CA PRO A 154 5.18 5.18 21.68
C PRO A 154 5.00 4.06 22.70
N HIS A 155 3.76 3.74 23.09
CA HIS A 155 3.46 2.66 24.06
C HIS A 155 3.49 1.24 23.48
N ALA A 156 3.59 1.11 22.16
CA ALA A 156 3.76 -0.17 21.46
C ALA A 156 5.24 -0.45 21.11
N GLN A 157 6.06 0.59 20.97
CA GLN A 157 7.49 0.48 20.64
C GLN A 157 8.25 -0.39 21.65
N GLY A 158 9.12 -1.27 21.15
CA GLY A 158 9.93 -2.18 21.96
C GLY A 158 9.16 -3.31 22.65
N SER A 159 7.84 -3.43 22.44
CA SER A 159 7.11 -4.60 22.92
C SER A 159 7.53 -5.87 22.16
N GLN A 160 7.52 -7.02 22.83
CA GLN A 160 7.94 -8.28 22.21
C GLN A 160 7.08 -8.61 20.97
N LEU A 161 5.75 -8.41 21.03
CA LEU A 161 4.88 -8.59 19.86
C LEU A 161 5.29 -7.69 18.70
N THR A 162 5.54 -6.40 18.96
CA THR A 162 5.90 -5.42 17.93
C THR A 162 7.23 -5.75 17.27
N GLU A 163 8.25 -6.13 18.04
CA GLU A 163 9.56 -6.52 17.49
C GLU A 163 9.47 -7.83 16.69
N SER A 164 8.75 -8.84 17.19
CA SER A 164 8.50 -10.09 16.45
C SER A 164 7.75 -9.82 15.15
N TRP A 165 6.75 -8.94 15.17
CA TRP A 165 5.99 -8.56 13.99
C TRP A 165 6.82 -7.78 12.96
N LEU A 166 7.66 -6.85 13.42
CA LEU A 166 8.59 -6.12 12.55
C LEU A 166 9.59 -7.06 11.86
N GLN A 167 10.15 -8.02 12.62
CA GLN A 167 11.08 -9.02 12.07
C GLN A 167 10.42 -9.92 11.04
N GLU A 168 9.23 -10.44 11.33
CA GLU A 168 8.48 -11.29 10.39
C GLU A 168 8.05 -10.50 9.15
N THR A 169 7.63 -9.25 9.31
CA THR A 169 7.29 -8.35 8.19
C THR A 169 8.52 -8.05 7.33
N GLU A 170 9.66 -7.70 7.93
CA GLU A 170 10.92 -7.48 7.23
C GLU A 170 11.36 -8.72 6.46
N ARG A 171 11.35 -9.89 7.11
CA ARG A 171 11.66 -11.17 6.46
C ARG A 171 10.73 -11.44 5.28
N HIS A 172 9.43 -11.22 5.46
CA HIS A 172 8.44 -11.42 4.40
C HIS A 172 8.67 -10.49 3.22
N LEU A 173 8.80 -9.18 3.45
CA LEU A 173 8.99 -8.18 2.38
C LEU A 173 10.28 -8.41 1.60
N ARG A 174 11.40 -8.70 2.28
CA ARG A 174 12.66 -9.05 1.61
C ARG A 174 12.54 -10.37 0.84
N GLY A 175 11.83 -11.36 1.38
CA GLY A 175 11.66 -12.66 0.74
C GLY A 175 10.78 -12.64 -0.52
N ILE A 176 9.75 -11.80 -0.56
CA ILE A 176 8.87 -11.66 -1.74
C ILE A 176 9.48 -10.78 -2.84
N ALA A 177 10.51 -9.98 -2.54
CA ALA A 177 11.15 -9.07 -3.49
C ALA A 177 12.11 -9.74 -4.50
N ARG A 178 12.23 -11.07 -4.44
CA ARG A 178 13.10 -11.85 -5.32
C ARG A 178 12.63 -11.86 -6.78
N PRO A 179 13.54 -12.07 -7.76
CA PRO A 179 13.21 -12.13 -9.18
C PRO A 179 12.14 -13.16 -9.56
N GLU A 180 12.16 -14.35 -8.94
CA GLU A 180 11.24 -15.45 -9.26
C GLU A 180 9.80 -15.17 -8.80
N GLY A 181 9.62 -14.19 -7.90
CA GLY A 181 8.36 -13.90 -7.23
C GLY A 181 7.89 -14.99 -6.28
N LEU A 182 6.72 -14.78 -5.68
CA LEU A 182 6.12 -15.67 -4.70
C LEU A 182 5.27 -16.77 -5.36
N PHE A 183 4.52 -16.41 -6.39
CA PHE A 183 3.65 -17.30 -7.17
C PHE A 183 3.38 -16.71 -8.55
N LYS A 184 2.86 -17.52 -9.48
CA LYS A 184 2.33 -17.03 -10.76
C LYS A 184 0.83 -16.78 -10.63
N ASP A 185 0.38 -15.56 -10.90
CA ASP A 185 -1.05 -15.22 -10.91
C ASP A 185 -1.66 -15.69 -12.23
N THR A 186 -2.22 -16.91 -12.23
CA THR A 186 -2.83 -17.51 -13.42
C THR A 186 -4.24 -16.99 -13.73
N LEU A 187 -4.83 -16.20 -12.83
CA LEU A 187 -6.24 -15.80 -12.91
C LEU A 187 -6.39 -14.43 -13.58
N ILE A 188 -5.63 -13.44 -13.13
CA ILE A 188 -5.79 -12.04 -13.56
C ILE A 188 -4.65 -11.62 -14.48
N THR A 189 -3.42 -11.61 -13.98
CA THR A 189 -2.30 -10.98 -14.69
C THR A 189 -1.56 -11.93 -15.65
N ASP A 190 -1.59 -13.24 -15.40
CA ASP A 190 -0.75 -14.28 -16.02
C ASP A 190 0.76 -14.00 -15.91
N GLN A 191 1.16 -13.22 -14.90
CA GLN A 191 2.55 -12.88 -14.62
C GLN A 191 3.01 -13.44 -13.27
N PRO A 192 4.33 -13.62 -13.06
CA PRO A 192 4.89 -13.78 -11.73
C PRO A 192 4.52 -12.60 -10.84
N TRP A 193 4.02 -12.88 -9.64
CA TRP A 193 3.73 -11.86 -8.63
C TRP A 193 4.88 -11.83 -7.62
N ARG A 194 5.43 -10.64 -7.37
CA ARG A 194 6.57 -10.40 -6.46
C ARG A 194 6.42 -9.04 -5.77
N GLY A 195 7.03 -8.87 -4.62
CA GLY A 195 7.05 -7.57 -3.94
C GLY A 195 7.95 -6.58 -4.68
N GLN A 196 7.40 -5.48 -5.16
CA GLN A 196 8.15 -4.47 -5.90
C GLN A 196 7.39 -3.13 -5.88
N GLN A 197 8.12 -2.03 -5.87
CA GLN A 197 7.56 -0.68 -5.82
C GLN A 197 7.71 -0.02 -7.18
N ARG A 198 6.60 0.39 -7.78
CA ARG A 198 6.64 1.09 -9.08
C ARG A 198 6.86 2.57 -8.83
N ARG A 199 8.09 3.04 -9.02
CA ARG A 199 8.45 4.46 -8.83
C ARG A 199 8.43 5.20 -10.15
N THR A 200 7.62 6.26 -10.22
CA THR A 200 7.65 7.22 -11.32
C THR A 200 8.32 8.52 -10.87
N ARG A 201 9.25 9.02 -11.67
CA ARG A 201 9.92 10.31 -11.47
C ARG A 201 9.71 11.21 -12.68
N MET A 202 9.38 12.46 -12.45
CA MET A 202 9.26 13.51 -13.47
C MET A 202 10.41 14.51 -13.29
N VAL A 203 11.12 14.79 -14.37
CA VAL A 203 12.25 15.70 -14.40
C VAL A 203 11.92 16.85 -15.33
N VAL A 204 11.90 18.09 -14.82
CA VAL A 204 11.60 19.29 -15.59
C VAL A 204 12.84 20.16 -15.61
N TYR A 205 13.29 20.57 -16.79
CA TYR A 205 14.48 21.42 -16.93
C TYR A 205 14.44 22.24 -18.21
N ARG A 206 15.31 23.24 -18.27
CA ARG A 206 15.53 24.05 -19.45
C ARG A 206 16.98 24.48 -19.52
N TRP A 207 17.60 24.26 -20.68
CA TRP A 207 18.91 24.81 -20.99
C TRP A 207 18.80 26.33 -21.24
N ILE A 208 19.72 27.12 -20.72
CA ILE A 208 19.72 28.57 -20.86
C ILE A 208 20.84 28.96 -21.82
N GLY A 209 20.46 29.44 -23.01
CA GLY A 209 21.42 29.81 -24.05
C GLY A 209 22.31 31.00 -23.64
N LYS A 210 23.51 31.05 -24.24
CA LYS A 210 24.44 32.19 -24.12
C LYS A 210 23.81 33.44 -24.74
N GLY A 211 23.21 34.28 -23.91
CA GLY A 211 22.46 35.47 -24.34
C GLY A 211 21.01 35.53 -23.88
N ASN A 212 20.61 34.72 -22.89
CA ASN A 212 19.30 34.86 -22.26
C ASN A 212 19.09 36.30 -21.74
N THR A 213 18.05 36.97 -22.23
CA THR A 213 17.65 38.32 -21.83
C THR A 213 16.45 38.32 -20.88
N ASP A 214 15.99 37.15 -20.45
CA ASP A 214 14.87 37.05 -19.52
C ASP A 214 15.23 37.72 -18.19
N PRO A 215 14.42 38.69 -17.70
CA PRO A 215 14.68 39.35 -16.43
C PRO A 215 14.48 38.43 -15.22
N MET A 216 13.79 37.30 -15.39
CA MET A 216 13.54 36.34 -14.31
C MET A 216 14.73 35.38 -14.14
N PRO A 217 15.22 35.15 -12.90
CA PRO A 217 16.26 34.14 -12.65
C PRO A 217 15.83 32.73 -13.06
N PRO A 218 16.73 31.87 -13.58
CA PRO A 218 16.39 30.51 -14.04
C PRO A 218 15.65 29.65 -13.00
N VAL A 219 16.04 29.73 -11.72
CA VAL A 219 15.36 29.03 -10.62
C VAL A 219 13.92 29.48 -10.46
N ALA A 220 13.65 30.79 -10.56
CA ALA A 220 12.29 31.32 -10.46
C ALA A 220 11.44 30.88 -11.66
N MET A 221 11.99 30.88 -12.87
CA MET A 221 11.31 30.38 -14.07
C MET A 221 10.96 28.89 -13.94
N LEU A 222 11.89 28.08 -13.42
CA LEU A 222 11.68 26.66 -13.14
C LEU A 222 10.56 26.46 -12.13
N ASN A 223 10.59 27.17 -11.01
CA ASN A 223 9.57 27.06 -9.97
C ASN A 223 8.18 27.42 -10.49
N GLN A 224 8.05 28.54 -11.21
CA GLN A 224 6.77 28.96 -11.80
C GLN A 224 6.21 27.92 -12.78
N THR A 225 7.06 27.38 -13.65
CA THR A 225 6.67 26.34 -14.62
C THR A 225 6.26 25.05 -13.91
N CYS A 226 7.03 24.64 -12.90
CA CYS A 226 6.73 23.44 -12.13
C CYS A 226 5.45 23.59 -11.33
N GLU A 227 5.22 24.71 -10.63
CA GLU A 227 3.99 24.95 -9.86
C GLU A 227 2.75 24.88 -10.75
N ARG A 228 2.81 25.46 -11.96
CA ARG A 228 1.74 25.35 -12.96
C ARG A 228 1.51 23.89 -13.38
N LEU A 229 2.58 23.16 -13.72
CA LEU A 229 2.50 21.77 -14.14
C LEU A 229 1.97 20.85 -13.04
N THR A 230 2.55 20.91 -11.84
CA THR A 230 2.13 20.06 -10.72
C THR A 230 0.73 20.43 -10.26
N GLY A 231 0.34 21.70 -10.30
CA GLY A 231 -1.03 22.13 -10.00
C GLY A 231 -2.04 21.58 -11.00
N ALA A 232 -1.71 21.61 -12.30
CA ALA A 232 -2.56 21.05 -13.35
C ALA A 232 -2.66 19.52 -13.27
N LEU A 233 -1.54 18.82 -13.06
CA LEU A 233 -1.51 17.36 -12.87
C LEU A 233 -2.28 16.93 -11.62
N ASN A 234 -2.20 17.69 -10.53
CA ASN A 234 -2.98 17.42 -9.32
C ASN A 234 -4.49 17.53 -9.58
N GLY A 235 -4.92 18.40 -10.51
CA GLY A 235 -6.30 18.46 -10.98
C GLY A 235 -6.78 17.18 -11.69
N ALA A 236 -5.86 16.41 -12.27
CA ALA A 236 -6.12 15.08 -12.83
C ALA A 236 -6.00 13.95 -11.78
N GLY A 237 -5.73 14.27 -10.51
CA GLY A 237 -5.47 13.31 -9.43
C GLY A 237 -4.03 12.79 -9.36
N VAL A 238 -3.11 13.35 -10.15
CA VAL A 238 -1.69 12.95 -10.18
C VAL A 238 -0.92 13.81 -9.17
N ALA A 239 -0.54 13.23 -8.03
CA ALA A 239 0.24 13.94 -7.03
C ALA A 239 1.73 13.96 -7.39
N CYS A 240 2.35 15.13 -7.29
CA CYS A 240 3.77 15.33 -7.57
C CYS A 240 4.48 15.89 -6.34
N VAL A 241 5.51 15.20 -5.85
CA VAL A 241 6.29 15.61 -4.67
C VAL A 241 7.72 15.89 -5.07
N ARG A 242 8.18 17.13 -4.84
CA ARG A 242 9.54 17.56 -5.19
C ARG A 242 10.57 16.79 -4.37
N GLN A 243 11.59 16.26 -5.04
CA GLN A 243 12.64 15.44 -4.43
C GLN A 243 13.83 16.31 -3.97
N ASN A 244 14.46 15.90 -2.87
CA ASN A 244 15.68 16.52 -2.35
C ASN A 244 16.96 15.86 -2.93
N GLY A 245 18.12 16.45 -2.60
CA GLY A 245 19.42 15.98 -3.10
C GLY A 245 19.71 14.53 -2.73
N ALA A 246 19.37 14.10 -1.52
CA ALA A 246 19.51 12.73 -1.07
C ALA A 246 18.71 11.72 -1.88
N GLN A 247 17.45 12.04 -2.21
CA GLN A 247 16.59 11.15 -3.00
C GLN A 247 17.05 11.05 -4.46
N VAL A 248 17.46 12.17 -5.06
CA VAL A 248 17.99 12.18 -6.43
C VAL A 248 19.33 11.44 -6.51
N HIS A 249 20.21 11.67 -5.53
CA HIS A 249 21.49 11.00 -5.44
C HIS A 249 21.33 9.49 -5.23
N ASP A 250 20.49 9.05 -4.28
CA ASP A 250 20.23 7.61 -4.03
C ASP A 250 19.70 6.90 -5.29
N TRP A 251 18.80 7.55 -6.04
CA TRP A 251 18.31 7.02 -7.31
C TRP A 251 19.43 6.78 -8.33
N MET A 252 20.28 7.79 -8.57
CA MET A 252 21.34 7.68 -9.56
C MET A 252 22.51 6.81 -9.08
N LEU A 253 22.81 6.81 -7.78
CA LEU A 253 23.85 5.97 -7.17
C LEU A 253 23.56 4.50 -7.40
N ARG A 254 22.30 4.06 -7.19
CA ARG A 254 21.85 2.69 -7.45
C ARG A 254 21.81 2.34 -8.94
N HIS A 255 21.62 3.33 -9.80
CA HIS A 255 21.62 3.13 -11.25
C HIS A 255 23.03 2.83 -11.76
N PHE A 256 24.04 3.58 -11.30
CA PHE A 256 25.43 3.42 -11.73
C PHE A 256 26.22 2.38 -10.95
N ASN A 257 25.76 1.98 -9.76
CA ASN A 257 26.40 0.94 -8.96
C ASN A 257 25.44 -0.22 -8.68
N PRO A 258 24.91 -0.90 -9.71
CA PRO A 258 23.87 -1.89 -9.54
C PRO A 258 24.36 -3.17 -8.87
N ASN A 259 25.67 -3.46 -8.87
CA ASN A 259 26.21 -4.73 -8.36
C ASN A 259 27.70 -4.69 -7.96
N PRO A 260 28.13 -3.80 -7.05
CA PRO A 260 29.54 -3.69 -6.66
C PRO A 260 30.09 -5.04 -6.17
N GLU A 261 31.23 -5.47 -6.73
CA GLU A 261 31.87 -6.75 -6.34
C GLU A 261 32.80 -6.61 -5.13
N TRP A 262 33.26 -5.40 -4.83
CA TRP A 262 34.25 -5.11 -3.80
C TRP A 262 33.63 -4.78 -2.43
N VAL A 263 32.33 -4.56 -2.36
CA VAL A 263 31.57 -4.27 -1.13
C VAL A 263 30.12 -4.73 -1.28
N ASP A 264 29.45 -5.04 -0.16
CA ASP A 264 28.00 -5.23 -0.17
C ASP A 264 27.26 -3.96 -0.61
N LYS A 265 26.23 -4.11 -1.45
CA LYS A 265 25.54 -2.96 -2.07
C LYS A 265 24.91 -2.03 -1.03
N ASN A 266 24.29 -2.59 0.01
CA ASN A 266 23.61 -1.79 1.02
C ASN A 266 24.62 -1.00 1.87
N THR A 267 25.82 -1.53 2.04
CA THR A 267 26.92 -0.80 2.68
C THR A 267 27.37 0.38 1.82
N LEU A 268 27.56 0.18 0.51
CA LEU A 268 27.88 1.27 -0.41
C LEU A 268 26.81 2.36 -0.40
N TYR A 269 25.53 2.00 -0.57
CA TYR A 269 24.44 2.98 -0.63
C TYR A 269 24.29 3.79 0.66
N ARG A 270 24.62 3.21 1.81
CA ARG A 270 24.60 3.91 3.11
C ARG A 270 25.80 4.84 3.29
N GLU A 271 27.00 4.38 2.94
CA GLU A 271 28.24 5.14 3.20
C GLU A 271 28.50 6.22 2.14
N ALA A 272 28.04 6.01 0.91
CA ALA A 272 28.05 7.00 -0.17
C ALA A 272 26.79 7.88 -0.17
N ALA A 273 26.01 7.89 0.92
CA ALA A 273 24.80 8.71 1.00
C ALA A 273 25.14 10.20 0.84
N TYR A 274 24.26 10.91 0.13
CA TYR A 274 24.38 12.36 -0.06
C TYR A 274 24.42 13.10 1.26
N PHE A 275 25.31 14.09 1.36
CA PHE A 275 25.43 14.97 2.50
C PHE A 275 24.81 16.33 2.16
N ASP A 276 23.77 16.72 2.90
CA ASP A 276 23.15 18.03 2.77
C ASP A 276 24.08 19.09 3.35
N SER A 277 24.44 20.08 2.53
CA SER A 277 25.40 21.12 2.91
C SER A 277 24.96 21.92 4.15
N ARG A 278 23.65 21.98 4.42
CA ARG A 278 23.04 22.68 5.55
C ARG A 278 23.24 21.96 6.89
N ASP A 279 23.56 20.67 6.86
CA ASP A 279 23.85 19.86 8.05
C ASP A 279 25.31 20.02 8.52
N THR A 280 26.08 20.88 7.85
CA THR A 280 27.46 21.20 8.25
C THR A 280 27.49 21.86 9.63
N PRO A 281 28.25 21.32 10.61
CA PRO A 281 28.35 21.90 11.94
C PRO A 281 28.84 23.36 11.93
N GLU A 282 28.35 24.17 12.87
CA GLU A 282 28.74 25.58 12.99
C GLU A 282 30.26 25.73 13.16
N GLY A 283 30.88 26.53 12.30
CA GLY A 283 32.33 26.75 12.29
C GLY A 283 33.14 25.76 11.43
N MET A 284 32.50 24.76 10.81
CA MET A 284 33.12 23.90 9.79
C MET A 284 32.76 24.36 8.38
N MET A 285 33.66 24.16 7.42
CA MET A 285 33.35 24.36 6.01
C MET A 285 32.70 23.09 5.43
N PRO A 286 31.63 23.21 4.64
CA PRO A 286 31.02 22.08 3.96
C PRO A 286 32.02 21.44 3.00
N VAL A 287 31.98 20.11 2.87
CA VAL A 287 32.70 19.41 1.82
C VAL A 287 31.89 19.53 0.54
N GLN A 288 32.39 20.29 -0.42
CA GLN A 288 31.79 20.41 -1.75
C GLN A 288 32.52 19.45 -2.70
N ASN A 289 31.83 18.38 -3.09
CA ASN A 289 32.24 17.49 -4.17
C ASN A 289 31.32 17.72 -5.36
N ASP A 290 31.83 17.49 -6.58
CA ASP A 290 30.99 17.52 -7.77
C ASP A 290 29.91 16.42 -7.68
N PHE A 291 28.64 16.79 -7.92
CA PHE A 291 27.51 15.88 -7.73
C PHE A 291 27.58 14.66 -8.65
N ALA A 292 28.07 14.82 -9.88
CA ALA A 292 28.21 13.70 -10.80
C ALA A 292 29.33 12.77 -10.35
N GLU A 293 30.45 13.30 -9.84
CA GLU A 293 31.59 12.50 -9.35
C GLU A 293 31.24 11.63 -8.13
N THR A 294 30.38 12.08 -7.22
CA THR A 294 30.00 11.30 -6.02
C THR A 294 29.18 10.04 -6.32
N LEU A 295 28.75 9.84 -7.56
CA LEU A 295 27.93 8.70 -7.98
C LEU A 295 28.76 7.49 -8.46
N TRP A 296 30.08 7.60 -8.61
CA TRP A 296 30.91 6.59 -9.27
C TRP A 296 31.94 5.97 -8.34
N PHE A 297 31.81 4.67 -8.06
CA PHE A 297 32.78 3.93 -7.24
C PHE A 297 33.48 2.80 -7.99
N THR A 298 32.92 2.36 -9.11
CA THR A 298 33.54 1.44 -10.06
C THR A 298 33.73 2.16 -11.39
N PRO A 299 34.95 2.19 -11.99
CA PRO A 299 35.16 2.81 -13.28
C PRO A 299 34.27 2.19 -14.38
N PRO A 300 33.47 2.99 -15.09
CA PRO A 300 32.61 2.48 -16.15
C PRO A 300 33.42 2.12 -17.41
N VAL A 301 32.95 1.11 -18.16
CA VAL A 301 33.59 0.71 -19.43
C VAL A 301 32.61 0.89 -20.58
N SER A 302 33.04 1.60 -21.63
CA SER A 302 32.32 1.64 -22.90
C SER A 302 32.72 0.44 -23.77
N ASP A 303 31.72 -0.24 -24.33
CA ASP A 303 31.91 -1.29 -25.34
C ASP A 303 31.20 -0.88 -26.65
N PRO A 304 31.89 -0.15 -27.55
CA PRO A 304 31.30 0.33 -28.80
C PRO A 304 31.00 -0.79 -29.79
N ASP A 305 31.69 -1.93 -29.71
CA ASP A 305 31.50 -3.06 -30.63
C ASP A 305 30.17 -3.77 -30.36
N HIS A 306 29.79 -3.89 -29.08
CA HIS A 306 28.50 -4.45 -28.68
C HIS A 306 27.42 -3.39 -28.39
N GLY A 307 27.80 -2.11 -28.35
CA GLY A 307 26.90 -0.98 -28.12
C GLY A 307 26.36 -0.91 -26.70
N VAL A 308 27.17 -1.28 -25.70
CA VAL A 308 26.75 -1.34 -24.28
C VAL A 308 27.69 -0.58 -23.36
N TRP A 309 27.14 -0.10 -22.25
CA TRP A 309 27.91 0.40 -21.11
C TRP A 309 28.02 -0.69 -20.05
N TRP A 310 29.19 -0.83 -19.42
CA TRP A 310 29.39 -1.74 -18.29
C TRP A 310 29.50 -0.94 -17.00
N PHE A 311 28.56 -1.21 -16.08
CA PHE A 311 28.53 -0.67 -14.72
C PHE A 311 28.52 -1.84 -13.75
N ASP A 312 29.50 -1.94 -12.86
CA ASP A 312 29.70 -3.10 -11.98
C ASP A 312 29.63 -4.46 -12.71
N ASN A 313 30.31 -4.55 -13.85
CA ASN A 313 30.27 -5.72 -14.74
C ASN A 313 28.87 -6.12 -15.25
N GLN A 314 27.86 -5.26 -15.11
CA GLN A 314 26.55 -5.44 -15.73
C GLN A 314 26.45 -4.66 -17.04
N ALA A 315 25.98 -5.32 -18.09
CA ALA A 315 25.79 -4.72 -19.41
C ALA A 315 24.49 -3.91 -19.46
N HIS A 316 24.60 -2.65 -19.87
CA HIS A 316 23.51 -1.69 -19.99
C HIS A 316 23.34 -1.26 -21.45
N CYS A 317 22.09 -1.21 -21.93
CA CYS A 317 21.78 -0.70 -23.27
C CYS A 317 20.46 0.10 -23.30
N ALA A 318 20.33 0.96 -24.30
CA ALA A 318 19.11 1.70 -24.59
C ALA A 318 18.38 1.12 -25.81
N ILE A 319 17.05 1.06 -25.74
CA ILE A 319 16.17 0.62 -26.83
C ILE A 319 15.20 1.76 -27.15
N PRO A 320 15.49 2.58 -28.16
CA PRO A 320 14.60 3.66 -28.57
C PRO A 320 13.42 3.14 -29.39
N VAL A 321 12.27 3.79 -29.26
CA VAL A 321 11.08 3.54 -30.10
C VAL A 321 11.18 4.37 -31.38
N GLU A 322 11.10 3.71 -32.53
CA GLU A 322 11.15 4.32 -33.85
C GLU A 322 9.84 5.04 -34.20
N LYS A 323 8.71 4.36 -33.96
CA LYS A 323 7.37 4.86 -34.29
C LYS A 323 6.25 4.15 -33.52
N LEU A 324 5.12 4.83 -33.40
CA LEU A 324 3.84 4.27 -32.94
C LEU A 324 3.09 3.66 -34.14
N ARG A 325 2.64 2.41 -34.02
CA ARG A 325 1.85 1.70 -35.05
C ARG A 325 0.35 1.90 -34.88
N ARG A 326 -0.08 2.25 -33.67
CA ARG A 326 -1.47 2.50 -33.28
C ARG A 326 -1.49 3.68 -32.32
N ALA A 327 -2.62 4.37 -32.24
CA ALA A 327 -2.83 5.38 -31.21
C ALA A 327 -2.81 4.69 -29.83
N PRO A 328 -2.05 5.19 -28.85
CA PRO A 328 -2.01 4.63 -27.51
C PRO A 328 -3.30 4.97 -26.77
N GLU A 329 -3.87 3.97 -26.10
CA GLU A 329 -4.99 4.14 -25.19
C GLU A 329 -4.50 4.69 -23.83
N PRO A 330 -5.37 5.30 -23.01
CA PRO A 330 -5.01 5.73 -21.66
C PRO A 330 -4.38 4.60 -20.84
N GLY A 331 -3.20 4.87 -20.24
CA GLY A 331 -2.50 3.91 -19.39
C GLY A 331 -1.82 2.76 -20.13
N THR A 332 -1.49 2.93 -21.41
CA THR A 332 -0.87 1.89 -22.25
C THR A 332 0.35 1.21 -21.61
N ILE A 333 1.19 1.95 -20.87
CA ILE A 333 2.41 1.42 -20.26
C ILE A 333 2.17 0.89 -18.83
N THR A 334 1.60 1.73 -17.96
CA THR A 334 1.58 1.50 -16.51
C THR A 334 0.20 1.24 -15.93
N GLY A 335 -0.88 1.54 -16.67
CA GLY A 335 -2.27 1.31 -16.24
C GLY A 335 -2.75 -0.12 -16.51
N GLU A 336 -3.76 -0.57 -15.78
CA GLU A 336 -4.36 -1.89 -15.97
C GLU A 336 -5.24 -1.93 -17.22
N MET A 337 -4.83 -2.72 -18.21
CA MET A 337 -5.58 -2.90 -19.45
C MET A 337 -6.03 -4.35 -19.64
N LYS A 338 -7.20 -4.54 -20.24
CA LYS A 338 -7.68 -5.86 -20.66
C LYS A 338 -6.83 -6.37 -21.82
N ARG A 339 -6.22 -7.54 -21.64
CA ARG A 339 -5.45 -8.26 -22.67
C ARG A 339 -6.15 -9.56 -23.04
N GLY A 340 -6.88 -9.53 -24.15
CA GLY A 340 -7.76 -10.63 -24.54
C GLY A 340 -9.04 -10.68 -23.69
N GLU A 341 -9.68 -11.85 -23.60
CA GLU A 341 -11.00 -11.97 -22.96
C GLU A 341 -10.98 -12.00 -21.43
N LYS A 342 -9.87 -12.45 -20.81
CA LYS A 342 -9.83 -12.76 -19.37
C LYS A 342 -8.70 -12.12 -18.56
N LYS A 343 -7.65 -11.62 -19.20
CA LYS A 343 -6.44 -11.17 -18.49
C LYS A 343 -6.42 -9.65 -18.38
N ILE A 344 -5.94 -9.15 -17.24
CA ILE A 344 -5.78 -7.73 -16.95
C ILE A 344 -4.39 -7.53 -16.35
N ASN A 345 -3.57 -6.68 -16.97
CA ASN A 345 -2.26 -6.32 -16.43
C ASN A 345 -1.79 -4.98 -17.02
N ALA A 346 -0.76 -4.40 -16.39
CA ALA A 346 -0.02 -3.30 -17.00
C ALA A 346 0.98 -3.87 -18.02
N LEU A 347 1.30 -3.11 -19.08
CA LEU A 347 2.31 -3.53 -20.05
C LEU A 347 3.67 -3.78 -19.39
N MET A 348 4.00 -2.93 -18.42
CA MET A 348 5.23 -2.96 -17.67
C MET A 348 5.40 -4.23 -16.82
N ASP A 349 4.31 -4.89 -16.42
CA ASP A 349 4.38 -6.17 -15.69
C ASP A 349 4.97 -7.31 -16.55
N MET A 350 4.99 -7.14 -17.87
CA MET A 350 5.59 -8.09 -18.82
C MET A 350 7.00 -7.67 -19.25
N PHE A 351 7.53 -6.56 -18.74
CA PHE A 351 8.88 -6.15 -19.08
C PHE A 351 9.90 -7.01 -18.33
N PRO A 352 11.07 -7.28 -18.93
CA PRO A 352 12.15 -7.91 -18.22
C PRO A 352 12.55 -7.11 -17.00
N GLU A 353 12.96 -7.80 -15.93
CA GLU A 353 13.43 -7.16 -14.70
C GLU A 353 14.55 -6.14 -14.96
N GLY A 354 14.49 -5.01 -14.24
CA GLY A 354 15.46 -3.93 -14.34
C GLY A 354 15.28 -3.04 -15.57
N THR A 355 14.14 -3.13 -16.26
CA THR A 355 13.76 -2.19 -17.32
C THR A 355 13.36 -0.85 -16.71
N MET A 356 13.98 0.24 -17.18
CA MET A 356 13.55 1.61 -16.88
C MET A 356 12.95 2.22 -18.15
N VAL A 357 11.73 2.74 -18.03
CA VAL A 357 11.07 3.50 -19.10
C VAL A 357 11.51 4.96 -19.00
N CYS A 358 11.93 5.55 -20.12
CA CYS A 358 12.25 6.97 -20.25
C CYS A 358 11.42 7.59 -21.37
N MET A 359 10.67 8.64 -21.07
CA MET A 359 9.96 9.45 -22.05
C MET A 359 10.49 10.88 -21.97
N THR A 360 11.14 11.37 -23.02
CA THR A 360 11.59 12.76 -23.13
C THR A 360 10.61 13.54 -24.00
N ILE A 361 10.03 14.62 -23.48
CA ILE A 361 9.06 15.48 -24.17
C ILE A 361 9.62 16.89 -24.22
N VAL A 362 9.56 17.51 -25.40
CA VAL A 362 10.06 18.86 -25.68
C VAL A 362 8.89 19.71 -26.13
N ALA A 363 8.57 20.73 -25.33
CA ALA A 363 7.50 21.67 -25.61
C ALA A 363 7.93 22.63 -26.73
N GLN A 364 7.38 22.45 -27.94
CA GLN A 364 7.74 23.25 -29.11
C GLN A 364 6.64 24.28 -29.44
N PRO A 365 6.99 25.49 -29.94
CA PRO A 365 6.02 26.47 -30.41
C PRO A 365 5.12 25.97 -31.55
N GLN A 366 3.81 26.09 -31.35
CA GLN A 366 2.83 25.60 -32.33
C GLN A 366 2.80 26.48 -33.59
N ASP A 367 2.97 27.80 -33.46
CA ASP A 367 3.00 28.74 -34.60
C ASP A 367 4.15 28.43 -35.57
N THR A 368 5.33 28.09 -35.03
CA THR A 368 6.50 27.71 -35.83
C THR A 368 6.22 26.40 -36.58
N LEU A 369 5.57 25.44 -35.92
CA LEU A 369 5.17 24.17 -36.51
C LEU A 369 4.15 24.35 -37.65
N GLU A 370 3.12 25.18 -37.44
CA GLU A 370 2.12 25.51 -38.47
C GLU A 370 2.76 26.15 -39.70
N ASN A 371 3.71 27.06 -39.48
CA ASN A 371 4.48 27.69 -40.56
C ASN A 371 5.31 26.68 -41.35
N ASP A 372 5.89 25.68 -40.70
CA ASP A 372 6.62 24.62 -41.37
C ASP A 372 5.70 23.68 -42.16
N PHE A 373 4.52 23.35 -41.62
CA PHE A 373 3.50 22.61 -42.39
C PHE A 373 2.97 23.42 -43.59
N ASN A 374 2.83 24.74 -43.45
CA ASN A 374 2.49 25.63 -44.56
C ASN A 374 3.54 25.58 -45.67
N LYS A 375 4.83 25.61 -45.32
CA LYS A 375 5.93 25.45 -46.28
C LYS A 375 5.91 24.07 -46.92
N LEU A 376 5.70 23.00 -46.13
CA LEU A 376 5.62 21.62 -46.62
C LEU A 376 4.50 21.46 -47.66
N SER A 377 3.30 21.98 -47.36
CA SER A 377 2.17 21.94 -48.28
C SER A 377 2.41 22.76 -49.56
N LYS A 378 3.14 23.87 -49.49
CA LYS A 378 3.51 24.68 -50.67
C LYS A 378 4.57 23.99 -51.53
N ASN A 379 5.49 23.24 -50.91
CA ASN A 379 6.55 22.52 -51.59
C ASN A 379 6.07 21.21 -52.23
N ALA A 380 4.93 20.66 -51.80
CA ALA A 380 4.25 19.51 -52.41
C ALA A 380 3.59 19.88 -53.76
N VAL A 381 4.40 20.32 -54.73
CA VAL A 381 3.95 20.75 -56.06
C VAL A 381 3.90 19.54 -57.00
N GLY A 382 2.72 18.94 -57.14
CA GLY A 382 2.47 17.84 -58.06
C GLY A 382 1.04 17.30 -57.98
N GLU A 383 0.54 16.78 -59.10
CA GLU A 383 -0.73 16.02 -59.17
C GLU A 383 -0.54 14.53 -58.86
N ASN A 384 0.68 14.12 -58.47
CA ASN A 384 0.92 12.74 -58.06
C ASN A 384 0.22 12.45 -56.72
N THR A 385 -0.08 11.17 -56.51
CA THR A 385 -0.79 10.68 -55.32
C THR A 385 -0.08 11.04 -54.02
N GLU A 386 1.26 11.05 -54.01
CA GLU A 386 2.06 11.42 -52.84
C GLU A 386 1.90 12.90 -52.45
N SER A 387 1.97 13.82 -53.41
CA SER A 387 1.76 15.26 -53.13
C SER A 387 0.31 15.57 -52.77
N GLY A 388 -0.65 14.79 -53.31
CA GLY A 388 -2.05 14.84 -52.88
C GLY A 388 -2.22 14.42 -51.42
N ARG A 389 -1.58 13.31 -51.03
CA ARG A 389 -1.62 12.78 -49.66
C ARG A 389 -0.98 13.73 -48.65
N VAL A 390 0.21 14.27 -48.94
CA VAL A 390 0.88 15.25 -48.06
C VAL A 390 -0.03 16.47 -47.80
N ARG A 391 -0.75 16.95 -48.82
CA ARG A 391 -1.70 18.06 -48.64
C ARG A 391 -2.89 17.68 -47.77
N GLN A 392 -3.41 16.46 -47.92
CA GLN A 392 -4.49 15.94 -47.06
C GLN A 392 -4.00 15.79 -45.60
N ASP A 393 -2.82 15.21 -45.38
CA ASP A 393 -2.25 15.03 -44.06
C ASP A 393 -2.01 16.39 -43.37
N VAL A 394 -1.49 17.39 -44.10
CA VAL A 394 -1.33 18.75 -43.55
C VAL A 394 -2.68 19.39 -43.21
N ALA A 395 -3.71 19.21 -44.04
CA ALA A 395 -5.04 19.73 -43.76
C ALA A 395 -5.63 19.09 -42.48
N GLN A 396 -5.48 17.78 -42.32
CA GLN A 396 -5.93 17.05 -41.14
C GLN A 396 -5.17 17.49 -39.87
N VAL A 397 -3.84 17.61 -39.94
CA VAL A 397 -3.03 18.08 -38.80
C VAL A 397 -3.46 19.49 -38.37
N LYS A 398 -3.76 20.38 -39.31
CA LYS A 398 -4.27 21.72 -39.00
C LYS A 398 -5.64 21.70 -38.34
N GLU A 399 -6.51 20.79 -38.74
CA GLU A 399 -7.81 20.61 -38.07
C GLU A 399 -7.62 20.22 -36.60
N TYR A 400 -6.70 19.28 -36.32
CA TYR A 400 -6.37 18.90 -34.94
C TYR A 400 -5.73 20.03 -34.13
N LEU A 401 -4.78 20.77 -34.71
CA LEU A 401 -4.18 21.96 -34.06
C LEU A 401 -5.25 23.03 -33.77
N GLY A 402 -6.19 23.25 -34.71
CA GLY A 402 -7.33 24.16 -34.53
C GLY A 402 -8.29 23.71 -33.42
N ASN A 403 -8.38 22.40 -33.17
CA ASN A 403 -9.14 21.80 -32.07
C ASN A 403 -8.34 21.73 -30.76
N ARG A 404 -7.22 22.45 -30.65
CA ARG A 404 -6.34 22.52 -29.46
C ARG A 404 -5.58 21.24 -29.11
N HIS A 405 -5.40 20.32 -30.06
CA HIS A 405 -4.47 19.20 -29.89
C HIS A 405 -3.07 19.59 -30.37
N LYS A 406 -2.20 19.98 -29.44
CA LYS A 406 -0.82 20.39 -29.71
C LYS A 406 0.05 19.21 -30.15
N LEU A 407 1.08 19.53 -30.92
CA LEU A 407 2.13 18.61 -31.33
C LEU A 407 3.44 18.97 -30.63
N TYR A 408 3.97 18.03 -29.85
CA TYR A 408 5.29 18.13 -29.22
C TYR A 408 6.27 17.15 -29.82
N ARG A 409 7.55 17.37 -29.54
CA ARG A 409 8.61 16.43 -29.89
C ARG A 409 8.84 15.49 -28.74
N ALA A 410 8.82 14.18 -29.00
CA ALA A 410 9.01 13.17 -27.97
C ALA A 410 9.97 12.06 -28.40
N GLY A 411 10.72 11.53 -27.45
CA GLY A 411 11.52 10.31 -27.57
C GLY A 411 11.13 9.32 -26.47
N ILE A 412 10.84 8.08 -26.85
CA ILE A 412 10.53 7.00 -25.90
C ILE A 412 11.69 6.00 -25.96
N THR A 413 12.32 5.74 -24.83
CA THR A 413 13.50 4.88 -24.72
C THR A 413 13.36 3.96 -23.52
N PHE A 414 13.74 2.69 -23.68
CA PHE A 414 13.79 1.72 -22.59
C PHE A 414 15.25 1.41 -22.27
N LEU A 415 15.66 1.61 -21.03
CA LEU A 415 16.99 1.23 -20.55
C LEU A 415 16.91 -0.18 -19.96
N LEU A 416 17.78 -1.06 -20.42
CA LEU A 416 17.88 -2.45 -19.97
C LEU A 416 19.24 -2.69 -19.33
N ARG A 417 19.25 -3.59 -18.34
CA ARG A 417 20.46 -4.16 -17.76
C ARG A 417 20.40 -5.68 -17.62
N ALA A 418 21.56 -6.33 -17.75
CA ALA A 418 21.74 -7.76 -17.48
C ALA A 418 23.17 -8.07 -17.03
N GLY A 419 23.37 -9.22 -16.39
CA GLY A 419 24.69 -9.65 -15.92
C GLY A 419 25.69 -9.97 -17.04
N ASP A 420 25.21 -10.29 -18.24
CA ASP A 420 26.06 -10.56 -19.40
C ASP A 420 25.34 -10.24 -20.73
N LEU A 421 26.10 -10.26 -21.83
CA LEU A 421 25.60 -9.96 -23.17
C LEU A 421 24.55 -10.97 -23.68
N THR A 422 24.63 -12.24 -23.27
CA THR A 422 23.68 -13.27 -23.70
C THR A 422 22.32 -13.04 -23.04
N ALA A 423 22.30 -12.84 -21.73
CA ALA A 423 21.13 -12.47 -20.97
C ALA A 423 20.54 -11.14 -21.46
N LEU A 424 21.39 -10.15 -21.77
CA LEU A 424 20.95 -8.85 -22.31
C LEU A 424 20.22 -9.03 -23.66
N ASN A 425 20.76 -9.85 -24.55
CA ASN A 425 20.13 -10.13 -25.83
C ASN A 425 18.77 -10.85 -25.68
N HIS A 426 18.65 -11.78 -24.73
CA HIS A 426 17.38 -12.43 -24.42
C HIS A 426 16.34 -11.41 -23.92
N LYS A 427 16.69 -10.58 -22.92
CA LYS A 427 15.81 -9.52 -22.41
C LYS A 427 15.42 -8.52 -23.50
N ARG A 428 16.35 -8.15 -24.38
CA ARG A 428 16.10 -7.26 -25.52
C ARG A 428 15.04 -7.83 -26.48
N VAL A 429 15.14 -9.12 -26.81
CA VAL A 429 14.17 -9.80 -27.69
C VAL A 429 12.79 -9.88 -27.01
N GLU A 430 12.76 -10.24 -25.73
CA GLU A 430 11.54 -10.30 -24.91
C GLU A 430 10.84 -8.93 -24.89
N LEU A 431 11.54 -7.87 -24.51
CA LEU A 431 10.99 -6.52 -24.49
C LEU A 431 10.51 -6.09 -25.89
N THR A 432 11.29 -6.37 -26.93
CA THR A 432 10.91 -6.02 -28.31
C THR A 432 9.58 -6.66 -28.71
N ASN A 433 9.35 -7.92 -28.35
CA ASN A 433 8.10 -8.61 -28.63
C ASN A 433 6.91 -7.99 -27.89
N VAL A 434 7.10 -7.65 -26.61
CA VAL A 434 6.08 -6.99 -25.78
C VAL A 434 5.71 -5.61 -26.37
N LEU A 435 6.71 -4.80 -26.70
CA LEU A 435 6.52 -3.46 -27.27
C LEU A 435 5.79 -3.52 -28.63
N LEU A 436 6.20 -4.43 -29.52
CA LEU A 436 5.55 -4.61 -30.81
C LEU A 436 4.08 -5.02 -30.67
N GLY A 437 3.76 -5.87 -29.69
CA GLY A 437 2.39 -6.25 -29.34
C GLY A 437 1.54 -5.07 -28.88
N ALA A 438 2.14 -4.10 -28.20
CA ALA A 438 1.50 -2.86 -27.76
C ALA A 438 1.48 -1.75 -28.83
N GLY A 439 1.98 -2.02 -30.04
CA GLY A 439 2.05 -1.02 -31.11
C GLY A 439 3.22 -0.04 -30.99
N LEU A 440 4.14 -0.24 -30.05
CA LEU A 440 5.40 0.50 -29.95
C LEU A 440 6.44 -0.23 -30.80
N GLN A 441 6.93 0.37 -31.89
CA GLN A 441 7.96 -0.27 -32.72
C GLN A 441 9.36 0.17 -32.28
N PRO A 442 10.18 -0.70 -31.68
CA PRO A 442 11.56 -0.37 -31.35
C PRO A 442 12.44 -0.25 -32.60
N VAL A 443 13.50 0.54 -32.51
CA VAL A 443 14.58 0.56 -33.51
C VAL A 443 15.26 -0.80 -33.50
N ARG A 444 15.51 -1.36 -34.69
CA ARG A 444 16.25 -2.62 -34.80
C ARG A 444 17.70 -2.42 -34.37
N PRO A 445 18.32 -3.35 -33.64
CA PRO A 445 19.71 -3.21 -33.19
C PRO A 445 20.69 -2.92 -34.34
N GLU A 446 20.50 -3.55 -35.51
CA GLU A 446 21.37 -3.32 -36.67
C GLU A 446 21.27 -1.90 -37.27
N PHE A 447 20.22 -1.15 -36.92
CA PHE A 447 19.94 0.20 -37.41
C PHE A 447 20.20 1.28 -36.36
N ASP A 448 20.53 0.92 -35.11
CA ASP A 448 20.97 1.89 -34.12
C ASP A 448 22.42 2.30 -34.41
N VAL A 449 22.58 3.53 -34.92
CA VAL A 449 23.87 4.06 -35.36
C VAL A 449 24.78 4.42 -34.18
N ALA A 450 24.20 4.73 -33.01
CA ALA A 450 24.95 5.23 -31.86
C ALA A 450 24.28 4.85 -30.52
N PRO A 451 24.22 3.55 -30.18
CA PRO A 451 23.50 3.04 -29.01
C PRO A 451 24.03 3.61 -27.68
N LEU A 452 25.35 3.77 -27.55
CA LEU A 452 25.96 4.37 -26.36
C LEU A 452 25.49 5.82 -26.16
N ASN A 453 25.36 6.59 -27.25
CA ASN A 453 24.89 7.98 -27.18
C ASN A 453 23.38 8.04 -26.92
N THR A 454 22.62 7.05 -27.38
CA THR A 454 21.19 6.92 -27.08
C THR A 454 20.98 6.73 -25.58
N TYR A 455 21.82 5.91 -24.94
CA TYR A 455 21.81 5.74 -23.50
C TYR A 455 22.06 7.07 -22.77
N LEU A 456 23.10 7.81 -23.14
CA LEU A 456 23.43 9.11 -22.52
C LEU A 456 22.28 10.12 -22.64
N ARG A 457 21.70 10.28 -23.84
CA ARG A 457 20.59 11.22 -24.06
C ARG A 457 19.33 10.88 -23.26
N ALA A 458 19.14 9.61 -22.91
CA ALA A 458 17.98 9.16 -22.15
C ALA A 458 18.14 9.41 -20.64
N LEU A 459 19.36 9.65 -20.14
CA LEU A 459 19.58 9.97 -18.73
C LEU A 459 18.95 11.33 -18.34
N PRO A 460 18.64 11.54 -17.05
CA PRO A 460 18.03 12.78 -16.57
C PRO A 460 18.81 14.02 -17.00
N MET A 461 18.12 15.02 -17.56
CA MET A 461 18.69 16.32 -17.97
C MET A 461 19.75 16.26 -19.08
N CYS A 462 20.12 15.08 -19.58
CA CYS A 462 21.19 14.89 -20.56
C CYS A 462 20.76 15.21 -22.01
N PHE A 463 19.46 15.37 -22.28
CA PHE A 463 18.97 15.73 -23.60
C PHE A 463 19.01 17.24 -23.79
N ASN A 464 19.82 17.72 -24.75
CA ASN A 464 19.87 19.15 -25.10
C ASN A 464 19.21 19.39 -26.47
N PRO A 465 18.01 20.00 -26.52
CA PRO A 465 17.28 20.25 -27.77
C PRO A 465 18.06 21.06 -28.81
N GLU A 466 18.91 22.02 -28.40
CA GLU A 466 19.70 22.86 -29.32
C GLU A 466 20.79 22.07 -30.06
N THR A 467 21.25 20.96 -29.47
CA THR A 467 22.25 20.10 -30.10
C THR A 467 21.63 19.15 -31.14
N ASP A 468 20.34 18.79 -30.99
CA ASP A 468 19.59 17.96 -31.95
C ASP A 468 18.98 18.79 -33.09
N LYS A 469 19.83 19.54 -33.81
CA LYS A 469 19.44 20.45 -34.90
C LYS A 469 18.68 19.79 -36.05
N LYS A 470 18.77 18.46 -36.18
CA LYS A 470 18.11 17.68 -37.23
C LYS A 470 16.91 16.88 -36.72
N HIS A 471 16.61 16.98 -35.43
CA HIS A 471 15.52 16.28 -34.76
C HIS A 471 15.54 14.77 -35.02
N TRP A 472 16.73 14.17 -34.91
CA TRP A 472 16.92 12.75 -35.18
C TRP A 472 16.40 11.87 -34.05
N TYR A 473 16.42 12.38 -32.82
CA TYR A 473 16.17 11.60 -31.61
C TYR A 473 14.79 11.83 -31.01
N THR A 474 14.04 12.81 -31.54
CA THR A 474 12.67 13.11 -31.12
C THR A 474 11.73 13.15 -32.33
N ARG A 475 10.47 12.79 -32.11
CA ARG A 475 9.42 12.72 -33.14
C ARG A 475 8.24 13.59 -32.78
N LEU A 476 7.64 14.22 -33.79
CA LEU A 476 6.38 14.93 -33.62
C LEU A 476 5.30 13.94 -33.22
N THR A 477 4.69 14.18 -32.07
CA THR A 477 3.70 13.32 -31.43
C THR A 477 2.63 14.21 -30.80
N PHE A 478 1.36 13.85 -30.98
CA PHE A 478 0.26 14.58 -30.34
C PHE A 478 0.36 14.44 -28.82
N VAL A 479 0.11 15.53 -28.10
CA VAL A 479 0.19 15.53 -26.63
C VAL A 479 -0.80 14.53 -26.04
N GLN A 480 -1.98 14.36 -26.63
CA GLN A 480 -2.92 13.29 -26.28
C GLN A 480 -2.29 11.88 -26.29
N HIS A 481 -1.53 11.56 -27.35
CA HIS A 481 -0.87 10.26 -27.44
C HIS A 481 0.22 10.11 -26.39
N LEU A 482 0.91 11.20 -26.04
CA LEU A 482 1.87 11.20 -24.94
C LEU A 482 1.15 10.96 -23.62
N ALA A 483 0.05 11.66 -23.35
CA ALA A 483 -0.78 11.47 -22.15
C ALA A 483 -1.26 10.02 -22.00
N GLY A 484 -1.60 9.33 -23.09
CA GLY A 484 -1.95 7.90 -23.06
C GLY A 484 -0.79 6.95 -22.70
N LEU A 485 0.45 7.36 -22.97
CA LEU A 485 1.67 6.59 -22.68
C LEU A 485 2.33 6.94 -21.34
N LEU A 486 2.06 8.13 -20.80
CA LEU A 486 2.73 8.64 -19.61
C LEU A 486 2.54 7.70 -18.40
N PRO A 487 3.60 7.51 -17.60
CA PRO A 487 3.54 6.70 -16.38
C PRO A 487 2.85 7.42 -15.20
N VAL A 488 1.82 8.22 -15.49
CA VAL A 488 0.98 8.95 -14.51
C VAL A 488 -0.29 8.18 -14.12
N THR A 489 -0.44 7.00 -14.70
CA THR A 489 -1.54 6.05 -14.45
C THR A 489 -0.95 4.78 -13.84
N GLY A 490 -1.66 4.11 -12.94
CA GLY A 490 -1.08 3.00 -12.21
C GLY A 490 -2.07 2.28 -11.31
N ARG A 491 -1.54 1.75 -10.22
CA ARG A 491 -2.27 1.01 -9.19
C ARG A 491 -2.26 1.81 -7.89
N GLU A 492 -3.28 1.60 -7.06
CA GLU A 492 -3.38 2.29 -5.78
C GLU A 492 -2.31 1.79 -4.79
N THR A 493 -1.81 2.70 -3.95
CA THR A 493 -0.86 2.42 -2.86
C THR A 493 -1.36 2.92 -1.50
N GLY A 494 -2.56 3.52 -1.47
CA GLY A 494 -3.21 4.01 -0.28
C GLY A 494 -2.64 5.36 0.16
N THR A 495 -2.67 5.63 1.46
CA THR A 495 -2.25 6.91 2.05
C THR A 495 -0.76 6.93 2.41
N GLY A 496 -0.09 5.78 2.29
CA GLY A 496 1.28 5.57 2.77
C GLY A 496 1.39 5.35 4.29
N ASN A 497 0.29 5.47 5.05
CA ASN A 497 0.29 5.31 6.50
C ASN A 497 0.19 3.82 6.90
N PRO A 498 1.24 3.23 7.51
CA PRO A 498 1.34 1.78 7.68
C PRO A 498 0.63 1.27 8.94
N GLY A 499 -0.67 1.55 9.07
CA GLY A 499 -1.53 0.95 10.11
C GLY A 499 -1.98 -0.46 9.75
N LEU A 500 -2.53 -0.60 8.55
CA LEU A 500 -2.84 -1.85 7.85
C LEU A 500 -2.08 -1.85 6.52
N SER A 501 -1.37 -2.94 6.26
CA SER A 501 -0.56 -3.13 5.06
C SER A 501 -1.04 -4.34 4.27
N PHE A 502 -1.29 -4.10 2.98
CA PHE A 502 -1.66 -5.04 1.95
C PHE A 502 -0.76 -4.83 0.73
N PHE A 503 -1.11 -5.44 -0.40
CA PHE A 503 -0.44 -5.23 -1.67
C PHE A 503 -1.43 -4.86 -2.76
N ASN A 504 -1.00 -4.21 -3.84
CA ASN A 504 -1.79 -4.14 -5.07
C ASN A 504 -1.46 -5.32 -6.00
N ARG A 505 -2.11 -5.37 -7.17
CA ARG A 505 -1.91 -6.47 -8.15
C ARG A 505 -0.48 -6.55 -8.70
N GLY A 506 0.26 -5.44 -8.69
CA GLY A 506 1.66 -5.36 -9.12
C GLY A 506 2.67 -5.82 -8.06
N GLY A 507 2.21 -6.01 -6.82
CA GLY A 507 3.05 -6.35 -5.68
C GLY A 507 3.64 -5.15 -4.95
N ASP A 508 3.17 -3.94 -5.25
CA ASP A 508 3.50 -2.76 -4.45
C ASP A 508 2.73 -2.77 -3.14
N LEU A 509 3.30 -2.15 -2.10
CA LEU A 509 2.67 -2.02 -0.80
C LEU A 509 1.51 -1.04 -0.88
N LEU A 510 0.38 -1.46 -0.32
CA LEU A 510 -0.81 -0.65 -0.15
C LEU A 510 -1.06 -0.49 1.33
N THR A 511 -0.97 0.75 1.83
CA THR A 511 -1.10 1.02 3.27
C THR A 511 -2.13 2.07 3.58
N VAL A 512 -2.93 1.79 4.61
CA VAL A 512 -3.96 2.69 5.16
C VAL A 512 -4.02 2.53 6.68
N ASP A 513 -4.45 3.54 7.41
CA ASP A 513 -4.66 3.44 8.86
C ASP A 513 -6.02 4.00 9.28
N PRO A 514 -7.02 3.14 9.56
CA PRO A 514 -8.32 3.58 10.06
C PRO A 514 -8.24 4.39 11.37
N LEU A 515 -7.21 4.18 12.21
CA LEU A 515 -7.05 4.89 13.47
C LEU A 515 -6.34 6.24 13.31
N ASN A 516 -5.72 6.51 12.15
CA ASN A 516 -5.07 7.79 11.88
C ASN A 516 -6.10 8.88 11.49
N LYS A 517 -5.95 10.06 12.07
CA LYS A 517 -6.79 11.24 11.79
C LYS A 517 -6.65 11.76 10.36
N ASP A 518 -5.50 11.55 9.72
CA ASP A 518 -5.24 12.00 8.35
C ASP A 518 -5.94 11.09 7.32
N ASP A 519 -6.13 9.82 7.65
CA ASP A 519 -6.73 8.81 6.79
C ASP A 519 -8.26 8.73 6.93
N ARG A 520 -8.79 9.06 8.11
CA ARG A 520 -10.23 9.11 8.37
C ARG A 520 -10.78 10.53 8.29
N SER A 521 -12.08 10.66 8.09
CA SER A 521 -12.79 11.94 8.02
C SER A 521 -13.72 12.14 9.21
N GLN A 522 -14.32 11.05 9.70
CA GLN A 522 -15.33 11.06 10.75
C GLN A 522 -14.96 10.13 11.89
N ASN A 523 -14.74 8.84 11.63
CA ASN A 523 -14.51 7.83 12.66
C ASN A 523 -13.68 6.63 12.13
N ALA A 524 -13.30 5.71 13.01
CA ALA A 524 -12.62 4.48 12.66
C ALA A 524 -13.51 3.23 12.77
N HIS A 525 -14.83 3.41 12.73
CA HIS A 525 -15.76 2.28 12.68
C HIS A 525 -15.63 1.60 11.31
N MET A 526 -15.61 0.27 11.34
CA MET A 526 -15.34 -0.54 10.16
C MET A 526 -16.37 -1.65 10.01
N LEU A 527 -16.85 -1.84 8.79
CA LEU A 527 -17.51 -3.06 8.37
C LEU A 527 -16.54 -3.88 7.51
N PHE A 528 -16.29 -5.11 7.94
CA PHE A 528 -15.49 -6.10 7.24
C PHE A 528 -16.42 -7.16 6.66
N PHE A 529 -16.62 -7.13 5.35
CA PHE A 529 -17.54 -8.03 4.66
C PHE A 529 -16.79 -9.00 3.75
N GLY A 530 -17.06 -10.28 3.91
CA GLY A 530 -16.50 -11.32 3.05
C GLY A 530 -17.36 -12.59 3.11
N PRO A 531 -17.97 -13.01 1.99
CA PRO A 531 -18.76 -14.24 1.93
C PRO A 531 -17.97 -15.47 2.38
N THR A 532 -18.68 -16.57 2.66
CA THR A 532 -18.06 -17.83 3.06
C THR A 532 -16.97 -18.24 2.06
N GLY A 533 -15.75 -18.46 2.55
CA GLY A 533 -14.60 -18.82 1.72
C GLY A 533 -13.90 -17.64 1.04
N ALA A 534 -14.31 -16.38 1.24
CA ALA A 534 -13.58 -15.21 0.71
C ALA A 534 -12.25 -14.95 1.45
N GLY A 535 -12.04 -15.56 2.62
CA GLY A 535 -10.84 -15.39 3.45
C GLY A 535 -11.00 -14.40 4.61
N LYS A 536 -12.25 -14.10 5.03
CA LYS A 536 -12.58 -13.15 6.09
C LYS A 536 -11.73 -13.32 7.36
N SER A 537 -11.78 -14.49 7.99
CA SER A 537 -11.11 -14.73 9.28
C SER A 537 -9.58 -14.62 9.18
N ALA A 538 -8.98 -15.12 8.10
CA ALA A 538 -7.53 -15.03 7.89
C ALA A 538 -7.07 -13.58 7.69
N THR A 539 -7.80 -12.80 6.87
CA THR A 539 -7.48 -11.38 6.65
C THR A 539 -7.72 -10.56 7.91
N LEU A 540 -8.78 -10.84 8.66
CA LEU A 540 -9.08 -10.15 9.92
C LEU A 540 -8.06 -10.48 11.01
N CYS A 541 -7.60 -11.73 11.11
CA CYS A 541 -6.50 -12.14 12.00
C CYS A 541 -5.19 -11.40 11.66
N ALA A 542 -4.84 -11.28 10.38
CA ALA A 542 -3.69 -10.49 9.96
C ALA A 542 -3.86 -9.00 10.32
N ALA A 543 -5.05 -8.42 10.10
CA ALA A 543 -5.35 -7.03 10.40
C ALA A 543 -5.30 -6.72 11.91
N THR A 544 -5.89 -7.56 12.77
CA THR A 544 -5.85 -7.37 14.22
C THR A 544 -4.45 -7.57 14.79
N THR A 545 -3.61 -8.41 14.18
CA THR A 545 -2.20 -8.54 14.56
C THR A 545 -1.43 -7.26 14.26
N GLN A 546 -1.62 -6.68 13.06
CA GLN A 546 -1.00 -5.40 12.69
C GLN A 546 -1.48 -4.26 13.61
N LEU A 547 -2.79 -4.20 13.89
CA LEU A 547 -3.37 -3.26 14.83
C LEU A 547 -2.72 -3.35 16.22
N MET A 548 -2.53 -4.56 16.76
CA MET A 548 -1.88 -4.76 18.05
C MET A 548 -0.39 -4.42 18.04
N ALA A 549 0.31 -4.66 16.93
CA ALA A 549 1.73 -4.35 16.81
C ALA A 549 2.00 -2.83 16.63
N VAL A 550 1.14 -2.13 15.88
CA VAL A 550 1.32 -0.70 15.55
C VAL A 550 0.71 0.21 16.62
N HIS A 551 -0.54 -0.04 17.01
CA HIS A 551 -1.31 0.83 17.91
C HIS A 551 -1.46 0.26 19.32
N ARG A 552 -1.35 -1.06 19.49
CA ARG A 552 -1.58 -1.77 20.76
C ARG A 552 -2.82 -1.25 21.52
N PRO A 553 -4.01 -1.21 20.90
CA PRO A 553 -5.22 -0.79 21.59
C PRO A 553 -5.59 -1.81 22.69
N ARG A 554 -6.64 -1.52 23.45
CA ARG A 554 -7.36 -2.58 24.17
C ARG A 554 -8.27 -3.29 23.16
N LEU A 555 -7.96 -4.55 22.88
CA LEU A 555 -8.66 -5.32 21.85
C LEU A 555 -9.69 -6.24 22.49
N PHE A 556 -10.95 -6.04 22.14
CA PHE A 556 -12.04 -6.95 22.49
C PHE A 556 -12.46 -7.70 21.23
N ILE A 557 -12.59 -9.02 21.30
CA ILE A 557 -13.07 -9.85 20.21
C ILE A 557 -14.23 -10.70 20.71
N ALA A 558 -15.42 -10.49 20.15
CA ALA A 558 -16.57 -11.36 20.33
C ALA A 558 -16.69 -12.30 19.12
N GLU A 559 -16.69 -13.61 19.35
CA GLU A 559 -16.76 -14.60 18.28
C GLU A 559 -17.60 -15.83 18.66
N ALA A 560 -18.10 -16.58 17.67
CA ALA A 560 -18.82 -17.83 17.88
C ALA A 560 -18.09 -19.08 17.34
N GLY A 561 -16.98 -18.91 16.61
CA GLY A 561 -16.35 -19.97 15.79
C GLY A 561 -14.99 -20.49 16.27
N ASN A 562 -14.42 -19.91 17.32
CA ASN A 562 -13.04 -20.13 17.77
C ASN A 562 -12.00 -19.95 16.64
N SER A 563 -12.19 -18.90 15.84
CA SER A 563 -11.29 -18.42 14.82
C SER A 563 -10.09 -17.66 15.40
N PHE A 564 -10.25 -17.03 16.57
CA PHE A 564 -9.22 -16.16 17.17
C PHE A 564 -8.53 -16.78 18.39
N GLY A 565 -8.95 -17.97 18.82
CA GLY A 565 -8.34 -18.69 19.94
C GLY A 565 -6.82 -18.86 19.83
N LEU A 566 -6.33 -19.34 18.67
CA LEU A 566 -4.89 -19.47 18.41
C LEU A 566 -4.17 -18.12 18.37
N GLN A 567 -4.81 -17.09 17.81
CA GLN A 567 -4.23 -15.75 17.78
C GLN A 567 -4.08 -15.21 19.20
N ALA A 568 -5.04 -15.46 20.08
CA ALA A 568 -4.96 -15.08 21.48
C ALA A 568 -3.87 -15.88 22.23
N ASP A 569 -3.67 -17.17 21.93
CA ASP A 569 -2.50 -17.92 22.46
C ASP A 569 -1.18 -17.32 21.97
N TYR A 570 -1.13 -16.90 20.70
CA TYR A 570 0.03 -16.22 20.15
C TYR A 570 0.30 -14.90 20.88
N PHE A 571 -0.71 -14.04 21.09
CA PHE A 571 -0.56 -12.79 21.84
C PHE A 571 -0.03 -13.01 23.26
N GLU A 572 -0.55 -14.01 23.97
CA GLU A 572 -0.05 -14.38 25.30
C GLU A 572 1.43 -14.82 25.24
N SER A 573 1.80 -15.63 24.26
CA SER A 573 3.21 -16.06 24.04
C SER A 573 4.16 -14.89 23.71
N GLN A 574 3.61 -13.77 23.19
CA GLN A 574 4.35 -12.55 22.89
C GLN A 574 4.32 -11.51 24.03
N GLY A 575 3.93 -11.93 25.24
CA GLY A 575 3.99 -11.11 26.44
C GLY A 575 2.83 -10.14 26.63
N LEU A 576 1.75 -10.26 25.85
CA LEU A 576 0.52 -9.52 26.10
C LEU A 576 -0.31 -10.20 27.19
N THR A 577 -1.03 -9.40 27.96
CA THR A 577 -2.05 -9.92 28.88
C THR A 577 -3.29 -10.33 28.09
N VAL A 578 -3.75 -11.57 28.25
CA VAL A 578 -4.89 -12.11 27.51
C VAL A 578 -5.93 -12.66 28.48
N ASN A 579 -7.18 -12.25 28.28
CA ASN A 579 -8.32 -12.77 29.01
C ASN A 579 -9.22 -13.55 28.05
N LYS A 580 -9.26 -14.87 28.18
CA LYS A 580 -10.11 -15.76 27.36
C LYS A 580 -11.33 -16.19 28.16
N ILE A 581 -12.49 -15.81 27.68
CA ILE A 581 -13.77 -16.09 28.34
C ILE A 581 -14.60 -16.96 27.40
N SER A 582 -14.98 -18.15 27.85
CA SER A 582 -15.90 -19.04 27.13
C SER A 582 -17.20 -19.13 27.91
N ILE A 583 -18.28 -18.62 27.32
CA ILE A 583 -19.58 -18.55 27.98
C ILE A 583 -20.32 -19.86 27.73
N LYS A 584 -20.25 -20.74 28.72
CA LYS A 584 -20.90 -22.07 28.72
C LYS A 584 -21.37 -22.45 30.13
N PRO A 585 -22.33 -23.38 30.26
CA PRO A 585 -22.77 -23.86 31.56
C PRO A 585 -21.61 -24.38 32.41
N GLY A 586 -21.53 -23.95 33.68
CA GLY A 586 -20.44 -24.32 34.60
C GLY A 586 -19.11 -23.62 34.34
N SER A 587 -19.08 -22.57 33.50
CA SER A 587 -17.87 -21.75 33.27
C SER A 587 -17.51 -20.87 34.47
N GLY A 588 -18.46 -20.64 35.40
CA GLY A 588 -18.27 -19.75 36.53
C GLY A 588 -18.31 -18.26 36.20
N VAL A 589 -18.46 -17.89 34.91
CA VAL A 589 -18.56 -16.50 34.45
C VAL A 589 -19.85 -15.87 34.97
N SER A 590 -19.76 -14.62 35.42
CA SER A 590 -20.91 -13.82 35.84
C SER A 590 -20.90 -12.48 35.11
N LEU A 591 -22.07 -12.10 34.59
CA LEU A 591 -22.36 -10.91 33.81
C LEU A 591 -23.61 -10.23 34.39
N PRO A 592 -23.51 -9.59 35.56
CA PRO A 592 -24.65 -8.92 36.18
C PRO A 592 -25.13 -7.73 35.31
N PRO A 593 -26.36 -7.77 34.75
CA PRO A 593 -26.86 -6.73 33.86
C PRO A 593 -27.11 -5.39 34.58
N PHE A 594 -27.29 -5.42 35.91
CA PHE A 594 -27.59 -4.26 36.74
C PHE A 594 -26.42 -3.83 37.65
N SER A 595 -25.19 -4.22 37.33
CA SER A 595 -23.99 -3.91 38.12
C SER A 595 -23.77 -2.42 38.40
N PHE A 596 -24.26 -1.54 37.52
CA PHE A 596 -24.14 -0.08 37.66
C PHE A 596 -25.35 0.61 38.30
N ALA A 597 -26.31 -0.14 38.87
CA ALA A 597 -27.49 0.44 39.51
C ALA A 597 -27.16 1.42 40.66
N HIS A 598 -26.04 1.23 41.35
CA HIS A 598 -25.58 2.15 42.40
C HIS A 598 -25.28 3.55 41.87
N LYS A 599 -24.70 3.67 40.66
CA LYS A 599 -24.39 4.97 40.04
C LYS A 599 -25.65 5.78 39.73
N LEU A 600 -26.73 5.09 39.34
CA LEU A 600 -28.04 5.72 39.12
C LEU A 600 -28.55 6.40 40.40
N ILE A 601 -28.44 5.72 41.55
CA ILE A 601 -28.85 6.27 42.85
C ILE A 601 -27.96 7.44 43.28
N GLU A 602 -26.64 7.33 43.08
CA GLU A 602 -25.68 8.42 43.33
C GLU A 602 -26.02 9.67 42.52
N GLU A 603 -26.32 9.54 41.22
CA GLU A 603 -26.72 10.65 40.35
C GLU A 603 -28.06 11.27 40.80
N LEU A 604 -29.07 10.45 41.09
CA LEU A 604 -30.37 10.91 41.60
C LEU A 604 -30.26 11.60 42.96
N SER A 605 -29.34 11.18 43.82
CA SER A 605 -29.11 11.81 45.12
C SER A 605 -28.41 13.18 45.01
N SER A 606 -27.73 13.44 43.88
CA SER A 606 -27.00 14.68 43.60
C SER A 606 -27.84 15.75 42.88
N LEU A 607 -28.99 15.38 42.33
CA LEU A 607 -29.93 16.21 41.59
C LEU A 607 -31.27 16.24 42.32
N GLU A 608 -31.63 17.35 42.95
CA GLU A 608 -33.03 17.59 43.35
C GLU A 608 -33.88 17.69 42.08
N LEU A 609 -34.49 16.60 41.61
CA LEU A 609 -35.37 16.62 40.43
C LEU A 609 -36.69 15.86 40.64
N ASP A 610 -37.73 16.49 40.09
CA ASP A 610 -39.16 16.22 40.15
C ASP A 610 -39.55 14.99 39.31
N GLU A 611 -40.53 14.21 39.76
CA GLU A 611 -40.99 12.94 39.14
C GLU A 611 -41.49 13.10 37.68
N SER A 612 -41.66 14.33 37.20
CA SER A 612 -42.14 14.64 35.84
C SER A 612 -41.07 14.71 34.74
N GLU A 613 -39.77 14.61 35.07
CA GLU A 613 -38.67 14.70 34.07
C GLU A 613 -38.15 13.34 33.56
N LEU A 614 -38.90 12.25 33.75
CA LEU A 614 -38.52 10.91 33.24
C LEU A 614 -38.78 10.81 31.72
N ARG A 615 -37.70 10.93 30.93
CA ARG A 615 -37.70 11.03 29.45
C ARG A 615 -37.92 9.67 28.74
N ASP A 616 -38.59 9.68 27.58
CA ASP A 616 -38.77 8.50 26.71
C ASP A 616 -37.49 8.24 25.88
N ILE A 617 -37.11 6.98 25.67
CA ILE A 617 -35.91 6.57 24.88
C ILE A 617 -36.01 7.00 23.40
N ASP A 618 -37.23 7.23 22.90
CA ASP A 618 -37.51 7.61 21.50
C ASP A 618 -37.44 9.14 21.25
N ALA A 619 -37.06 9.96 22.24
CA ALA A 619 -36.89 11.40 22.07
C ALA A 619 -35.51 11.71 21.45
N ASP A 620 -35.50 12.15 20.18
CA ASP A 620 -34.33 12.75 19.53
C ASP A 620 -34.04 14.11 20.19
N ASP A 621 -33.21 14.17 21.23
CA ASP A 621 -32.81 15.43 21.89
C ASP A 621 -31.28 15.55 22.08
N GLU A 622 -30.83 16.81 22.03
CA GLU A 622 -29.45 17.30 21.83
C GLU A 622 -28.50 17.17 23.05
N ASP A 623 -28.96 16.66 24.21
CA ASP A 623 -28.14 16.40 25.41
C ASP A 623 -27.53 14.98 25.39
N GLU A 624 -26.91 14.57 24.27
CA GLU A 624 -26.34 13.22 24.03
C GLU A 624 -25.07 12.91 24.87
N ASP A 625 -24.62 13.79 25.79
CA ASP A 625 -23.30 13.70 26.45
C ASP A 625 -23.31 13.02 27.85
N LYS A 626 -24.47 12.62 28.39
CA LYS A 626 -24.55 11.89 29.67
C LYS A 626 -25.10 10.49 29.51
N ARG A 627 -24.46 9.53 30.20
CA ARG A 627 -24.84 8.12 30.18
C ARG A 627 -26.18 7.90 30.87
N ASP A 628 -27.07 7.18 30.19
CA ASP A 628 -28.43 6.91 30.65
C ASP A 628 -28.49 5.55 31.36
N TYR A 629 -28.00 5.49 32.61
CA TYR A 629 -27.96 4.24 33.39
C TYR A 629 -29.34 3.59 33.52
N LEU A 630 -30.39 4.38 33.73
CA LEU A 630 -31.76 3.86 33.82
C LEU A 630 -32.22 3.27 32.48
N GLY A 631 -31.94 3.92 31.35
CA GLY A 631 -32.25 3.40 30.03
C GLY A 631 -31.49 2.10 29.70
N GLU A 632 -30.21 1.99 30.07
CA GLU A 632 -29.42 0.75 29.91
C GLU A 632 -30.01 -0.42 30.72
N MET A 633 -30.39 -0.15 31.97
CA MET A 633 -31.05 -1.12 32.84
C MET A 633 -32.45 -1.48 32.32
N GLU A 634 -33.21 -0.51 31.81
CA GLU A 634 -34.52 -0.75 31.22
C GLU A 634 -34.44 -1.69 30.01
N ILE A 635 -33.45 -1.51 29.13
CA ILE A 635 -33.25 -2.40 27.98
C ILE A 635 -32.97 -3.81 28.45
N SER A 636 -32.06 -3.98 29.42
CA SER A 636 -31.75 -5.30 29.99
C SER A 636 -32.98 -5.94 30.63
N ALA A 637 -33.76 -5.18 31.41
CA ALA A 637 -35.00 -5.66 32.02
C ALA A 637 -36.04 -6.09 30.99
N ARG A 638 -36.24 -5.29 29.94
CA ARG A 638 -37.17 -5.62 28.84
C ARG A 638 -36.74 -6.88 28.11
N MET A 639 -35.45 -7.04 27.82
CA MET A 639 -34.93 -8.29 27.22
C MET A 639 -35.20 -9.51 28.10
N MET A 640 -35.06 -9.38 29.42
CA MET A 640 -35.31 -10.49 30.35
C MET A 640 -36.80 -10.80 30.54
N ILE A 641 -37.67 -9.79 30.46
CA ILE A 641 -39.13 -9.94 30.61
C ILE A 641 -39.76 -10.53 29.33
N THR A 642 -39.31 -10.10 28.16
CA THR A 642 -39.90 -10.46 26.85
C THR A 642 -39.20 -11.61 26.14
N GLY A 643 -38.07 -12.09 26.68
CA GLY A 643 -37.17 -13.00 25.98
C GLY A 643 -36.58 -12.43 24.68
N GLY A 644 -36.70 -11.12 24.44
CA GLY A 644 -36.34 -10.50 23.16
C GLY A 644 -37.27 -10.85 22.00
N ASP A 645 -38.46 -11.43 22.26
CA ASP A 645 -39.45 -11.70 21.22
C ASP A 645 -40.05 -10.37 20.70
N PRO A 646 -39.98 -10.09 19.37
CA PRO A 646 -40.49 -8.84 18.80
C PRO A 646 -41.99 -8.61 19.04
N LYS A 647 -42.80 -9.67 19.19
CA LYS A 647 -44.24 -9.57 19.44
C LYS A 647 -44.52 -9.20 20.89
N GLU A 648 -43.87 -9.86 21.84
CA GLU A 648 -44.02 -9.54 23.25
C GLU A 648 -43.56 -8.10 23.55
N GLU A 649 -42.48 -7.68 22.90
CA GLU A 649 -41.98 -6.30 23.00
C GLU A 649 -42.95 -5.27 22.39
N ALA A 650 -43.63 -5.61 21.28
CA ALA A 650 -44.66 -4.75 20.70
C ALA A 650 -45.93 -4.66 21.57
N GLU A 651 -46.18 -5.64 22.44
CA GLU A 651 -47.31 -5.65 23.36
C GLU A 651 -47.08 -4.80 24.63
N LEU A 652 -45.82 -4.46 24.96
CA LEU A 652 -45.48 -3.61 26.09
C LEU A 652 -45.94 -2.15 25.85
N LYS A 653 -46.95 -1.72 26.60
CA LYS A 653 -47.48 -0.35 26.53
C LYS A 653 -46.56 0.61 27.30
N ARG A 654 -46.69 1.92 27.03
CA ARG A 654 -45.97 2.97 27.79
C ARG A 654 -46.18 2.87 29.30
N ALA A 655 -47.38 2.49 29.73
CA ALA A 655 -47.69 2.27 31.15
C ALA A 655 -46.92 1.09 31.76
N ASP A 656 -46.64 0.05 30.97
CA ASP A 656 -45.88 -1.12 31.39
C ASP A 656 -44.38 -0.77 31.48
N ARG A 657 -43.86 0.01 30.52
CA ARG A 657 -42.48 0.56 30.58
C ARG A 657 -42.25 1.43 31.81
N ALA A 658 -43.20 2.31 32.13
CA ALA A 658 -43.13 3.13 33.34
C ALA A 658 -43.10 2.29 34.63
N MET A 659 -43.83 1.17 34.64
CA MET A 659 -43.83 0.22 35.77
C MET A 659 -42.50 -0.52 35.90
N ILE A 660 -41.87 -0.92 34.78
CA ILE A 660 -40.53 -1.52 34.77
C ILE A 660 -39.52 -0.54 35.35
N ARG A 661 -39.57 0.75 34.97
CA ARG A 661 -38.70 1.80 35.55
C ARG A 661 -38.91 1.98 37.05
N GLU A 662 -40.17 2.03 37.49
CA GLU A 662 -40.52 2.10 38.91
C GLU A 662 -39.92 0.91 39.68
N ALA A 663 -40.06 -0.31 39.15
CA ALA A 663 -39.50 -1.52 39.73
C ALA A 663 -37.96 -1.50 39.78
N LEU A 664 -37.30 -1.03 38.71
CA LEU A 664 -35.84 -0.87 38.66
C LEU A 664 -35.32 0.09 39.73
N LEU A 665 -36.01 1.22 39.95
CA LEU A 665 -35.64 2.19 41.00
C LEU A 665 -35.81 1.60 42.41
N MET A 666 -36.93 0.90 42.66
CA MET A 666 -37.16 0.22 43.95
C MET A 666 -36.09 -0.85 44.23
N ALA A 667 -35.75 -1.65 43.22
CA ALA A 667 -34.73 -2.68 43.35
C ALA A 667 -33.32 -2.09 43.50
N ALA A 668 -33.00 -1.02 42.76
CA ALA A 668 -31.72 -0.31 42.85
C ALA A 668 -31.51 0.33 44.23
N GLN A 669 -32.53 0.99 44.78
CA GLN A 669 -32.48 1.58 46.12
C GLN A 669 -32.27 0.51 47.19
N THR A 670 -33.00 -0.60 47.11
CA THR A 670 -32.87 -1.73 48.05
C THR A 670 -31.45 -2.30 48.03
N ALA A 671 -30.90 -2.57 46.84
CA ALA A 671 -29.54 -3.09 46.71
C ALA A 671 -28.48 -2.08 47.18
N TYR A 672 -28.69 -0.79 46.93
CA TYR A 672 -27.82 0.29 47.39
C TYR A 672 -27.78 0.40 48.92
N ASP A 673 -28.95 0.36 49.56
CA ASP A 673 -29.06 0.37 51.03
C ASP A 673 -28.38 -0.86 51.66
N GLU A 674 -28.43 -2.01 50.98
CA GLU A 674 -27.77 -3.25 51.38
C GLU A 674 -26.26 -3.31 51.02
N GLN A 675 -25.71 -2.26 50.40
CA GLN A 675 -24.31 -2.15 49.95
C GLN A 675 -23.84 -3.32 49.05
N ARG A 676 -24.71 -3.79 48.16
CA ARG A 676 -24.40 -4.85 47.21
C ARG A 676 -24.84 -4.49 45.78
N GLN A 677 -24.44 -5.31 44.80
CA GLN A 677 -24.92 -5.14 43.43
C GLN A 677 -26.39 -5.53 43.33
N MET A 678 -27.15 -4.79 42.52
CA MET A 678 -28.51 -5.16 42.14
C MET A 678 -28.46 -6.40 41.25
N LEU A 679 -29.31 -7.37 41.57
CA LEU A 679 -29.47 -8.62 40.84
C LEU A 679 -30.83 -8.66 40.13
N PRO A 680 -30.98 -9.46 39.06
CA PRO A 680 -32.28 -9.74 38.45
C PRO A 680 -33.35 -10.23 39.45
N SER A 681 -32.96 -10.96 40.49
CA SER A 681 -33.88 -11.35 41.58
C SER A 681 -34.45 -10.16 42.34
N ASP A 682 -33.71 -9.05 42.47
CA ASP A 682 -34.20 -7.85 43.13
C ASP A 682 -35.29 -7.17 42.29
N LEU A 683 -35.09 -7.10 40.96
CA LEU A 683 -36.10 -6.61 40.04
C LEU A 683 -37.36 -7.49 40.07
N GLN A 684 -37.19 -8.82 40.10
CA GLN A 684 -38.29 -9.76 40.23
C GLN A 684 -39.08 -9.54 41.52
N ASN A 685 -38.40 -9.35 42.66
CA ASN A 685 -39.03 -9.07 43.94
C ASN A 685 -39.79 -7.73 43.91
N ALA A 686 -39.19 -6.67 43.36
CA ALA A 686 -39.84 -5.37 43.22
C ALA A 686 -41.12 -5.43 42.36
N LEU A 687 -41.13 -6.22 41.29
CA LEU A 687 -42.33 -6.45 40.47
C LEU A 687 -43.40 -7.27 41.22
N TYR A 688 -43.00 -8.27 42.02
CA TYR A 688 -43.94 -8.96 42.90
C TYR A 688 -44.53 -8.05 43.97
N ASP A 689 -43.74 -7.14 44.54
CA ASP A 689 -44.23 -6.17 45.51
C ASP A 689 -45.25 -5.21 44.88
N ILE A 690 -45.00 -4.74 43.66
CA ILE A 690 -45.99 -3.97 42.87
C ILE A 690 -47.26 -4.81 42.62
N GLY A 691 -47.11 -6.10 42.26
CA GLY A 691 -48.22 -7.00 42.00
C GLY A 691 -49.09 -7.29 43.23
N ASN A 692 -48.47 -7.36 44.41
CA ASN A 692 -49.12 -7.69 45.67
C ASN A 692 -49.62 -6.46 46.45
N ASP A 693 -49.19 -5.26 46.08
CA ASP A 693 -49.61 -4.01 46.73
C ASP A 693 -51.10 -3.74 46.49
N THR A 694 -51.91 -4.07 47.51
CA THR A 694 -53.34 -3.78 47.57
C THR A 694 -53.65 -2.42 48.19
N SER A 695 -52.63 -1.70 48.70
CA SER A 695 -52.79 -0.48 49.49
C SER A 695 -52.83 0.79 48.64
N ASN A 696 -52.26 0.76 47.43
CA ASN A 696 -52.23 1.89 46.52
C ASN A 696 -53.41 1.89 45.54
N GLU A 697 -54.43 2.72 45.79
CA GLU A 697 -55.63 2.84 44.93
C GLU A 697 -55.32 3.25 43.48
N LYS A 698 -54.13 3.82 43.20
CA LYS A 698 -53.70 4.17 41.82
C LYS A 698 -53.26 2.94 41.01
N ARG A 699 -53.00 1.79 41.63
CA ARG A 699 -52.56 0.54 40.97
C ARG A 699 -53.77 -0.36 40.69
N ASN A 700 -54.39 -0.20 39.51
CA ASN A 700 -55.56 -0.99 39.14
C ASN A 700 -55.27 -2.51 39.08
N PRO A 701 -56.31 -3.39 39.15
CA PRO A 701 -56.10 -4.85 39.13
C PRO A 701 -55.36 -5.37 37.89
N GLN A 702 -55.53 -4.73 36.73
CA GLN A 702 -54.84 -5.11 35.50
C GLN A 702 -53.34 -4.86 35.57
N ARG A 703 -52.90 -3.73 36.14
CA ARG A 703 -51.48 -3.41 36.34
C ARG A 703 -50.81 -4.36 37.31
N ARG A 704 -51.51 -4.72 38.40
CA ARG A 704 -51.01 -5.69 39.38
C ARG A 704 -50.84 -7.09 38.77
N ALA A 705 -51.81 -7.53 37.97
CA ALA A 705 -51.69 -8.79 37.23
C ALA A 705 -50.54 -8.75 36.23
N LYS A 706 -50.35 -7.64 35.51
CA LYS A 706 -49.24 -7.50 34.56
C LYS A 706 -47.87 -7.46 35.24
N ALA A 707 -47.74 -6.81 36.40
CA ALA A 707 -46.51 -6.83 37.20
C ALA A 707 -46.14 -8.26 37.63
N ALA A 708 -47.12 -9.04 38.09
CA ALA A 708 -46.93 -10.45 38.45
C ALA A 708 -46.50 -11.29 37.24
N GLU A 709 -47.11 -11.07 36.07
CA GLU A 709 -46.73 -11.75 34.81
C GLU A 709 -45.27 -11.44 34.41
N MET A 710 -44.84 -10.16 34.50
CA MET A 710 -43.45 -9.77 34.24
C MET A 710 -42.48 -10.40 35.25
N ALA A 711 -42.87 -10.49 36.53
CA ALA A 711 -42.07 -11.14 37.57
C ALA A 711 -41.94 -12.65 37.33
N GLU A 712 -42.99 -13.32 36.84
CA GLU A 712 -42.93 -14.73 36.44
C GLU A 712 -42.00 -14.95 35.25
N ALA A 713 -42.04 -14.06 34.24
CA ALA A 713 -41.15 -14.14 33.08
C ALA A 713 -39.66 -14.03 33.47
N LEU A 714 -39.33 -13.12 34.41
CA LEU A 714 -37.98 -13.02 34.98
C LEU A 714 -37.50 -14.30 35.68
N GLY A 715 -38.43 -15.19 36.06
CA GLY A 715 -38.13 -16.47 36.70
C GLY A 715 -37.15 -17.33 35.92
N MET A 716 -37.13 -17.24 34.58
CA MET A 716 -36.15 -17.95 33.75
C MET A 716 -34.71 -17.59 34.10
N PHE A 717 -34.46 -16.32 34.44
CA PHE A 717 -33.13 -15.79 34.74
C PHE A 717 -32.76 -15.86 36.22
N THR A 718 -33.73 -16.09 37.11
CA THR A 718 -33.49 -16.11 38.56
C THR A 718 -33.60 -17.51 39.17
N GLN A 719 -34.07 -18.50 38.40
CA GLN A 719 -34.25 -19.88 38.88
C GLN A 719 -32.93 -20.49 39.37
N PRO A 720 -32.82 -20.86 40.67
CA PRO A 720 -31.58 -21.42 41.20
C PRO A 720 -31.15 -22.69 40.45
N GLY A 721 -29.89 -22.69 39.99
CA GLY A 721 -29.30 -23.80 39.24
C GLY A 721 -29.56 -23.79 37.74
N SER A 722 -30.28 -22.80 37.19
CA SER A 722 -30.32 -22.57 35.74
C SER A 722 -29.00 -21.94 35.26
N PHE A 723 -28.72 -22.11 33.97
CA PHE A 723 -27.56 -21.50 33.33
C PHE A 723 -27.69 -19.97 33.31
N GLU A 724 -28.90 -19.47 33.10
CA GLU A 724 -29.24 -18.06 33.10
C GLU A 724 -28.98 -17.42 34.47
N ALA A 725 -29.35 -18.11 35.56
CA ALA A 725 -29.08 -17.63 36.91
C ALA A 725 -27.58 -17.68 37.26
N GLU A 726 -26.84 -18.69 36.78
CA GLU A 726 -25.38 -18.73 36.89
C GLU A 726 -24.75 -17.52 36.18
N LEU A 727 -25.25 -17.15 35.00
CA LEU A 727 -24.66 -16.09 34.20
C LEU A 727 -25.06 -14.69 34.70
N PHE A 728 -26.35 -14.43 34.94
CA PHE A 728 -26.87 -13.07 35.16
C PHE A 728 -27.29 -12.78 36.60
N ASN A 729 -27.66 -13.80 37.39
CA ASN A 729 -28.23 -13.63 38.74
C ASN A 729 -27.22 -13.94 39.86
N ARG A 730 -26.00 -13.41 39.70
CA ARG A 730 -24.94 -13.45 40.73
C ARG A 730 -24.22 -12.12 40.73
N GLU A 731 -23.67 -11.75 41.88
CA GLU A 731 -22.75 -10.62 41.96
C GLU A 731 -21.51 -10.92 41.11
N GLY A 732 -21.20 -9.99 40.22
CA GLY A 732 -20.06 -10.11 39.32
C GLY A 732 -18.89 -9.27 39.79
N SER A 733 -17.69 -9.65 39.34
CA SER A 733 -16.52 -8.77 39.37
C SER A 733 -16.33 -8.14 38.00
N LEU A 734 -15.74 -6.94 37.97
CA LEU A 734 -15.22 -6.39 36.73
C LEU A 734 -14.22 -7.39 36.14
N TRP A 735 -14.40 -7.72 34.85
CA TRP A 735 -13.48 -8.63 34.17
C TRP A 735 -12.04 -8.14 34.30
N PRO A 736 -11.08 -9.07 34.45
CA PRO A 736 -9.68 -8.67 34.56
C PRO A 736 -9.30 -7.90 33.30
N GLU A 737 -8.78 -6.70 33.49
CA GLU A 737 -8.30 -5.88 32.37
C GLU A 737 -7.08 -6.56 31.74
N ALA A 738 -7.16 -6.72 30.42
CA ALA A 738 -6.14 -7.35 29.61
C ALA A 738 -5.92 -6.54 28.34
N ASP A 739 -4.75 -6.70 27.72
CA ASP A 739 -4.45 -6.13 26.41
C ASP A 739 -5.41 -6.69 25.34
N VAL A 740 -5.74 -7.98 25.45
CA VAL A 740 -6.67 -8.68 24.58
C VAL A 740 -7.72 -9.44 25.41
N THR A 741 -9.00 -9.19 25.14
CA THR A 741 -10.11 -9.97 25.71
C THR A 741 -10.83 -10.70 24.59
N LEU A 742 -10.76 -12.04 24.61
CA LEU A 742 -11.44 -12.90 23.65
C LEU A 742 -12.67 -13.53 24.31
N ILE A 743 -13.83 -13.30 23.72
CA ILE A 743 -15.13 -13.80 24.20
C ILE A 743 -15.67 -14.81 23.20
N ASP A 744 -15.72 -16.06 23.63
CA ASP A 744 -16.34 -17.17 22.91
C ASP A 744 -17.83 -17.27 23.28
N LEU A 745 -18.67 -16.92 22.30
CA LEU A 745 -20.12 -16.91 22.30
C LEU A 745 -20.70 -18.16 21.63
N GLY A 746 -19.90 -19.17 21.30
CA GLY A 746 -20.33 -20.33 20.50
C GLY A 746 -21.46 -21.15 21.11
N HIS A 747 -21.64 -21.14 22.44
CA HIS A 747 -22.80 -21.77 23.08
C HIS A 747 -24.08 -20.94 22.89
N LEU A 748 -23.97 -19.62 23.05
CA LEU A 748 -25.09 -18.67 22.95
C LEU A 748 -25.54 -18.42 21.51
N ALA A 749 -24.70 -18.72 20.52
CA ALA A 749 -25.04 -18.59 19.10
C ALA A 749 -26.02 -19.67 18.58
N ARG A 750 -26.49 -20.57 19.45
CA ARG A 750 -27.47 -21.62 19.11
C ARG A 750 -28.90 -21.06 19.19
N GLU A 751 -29.80 -21.62 18.41
CA GLU A 751 -31.23 -21.29 18.49
C GLU A 751 -31.77 -21.47 19.91
N GLY A 752 -32.57 -20.50 20.37
CA GLY A 752 -33.17 -20.48 21.71
C GLY A 752 -32.36 -19.77 22.79
N TYR A 753 -31.20 -19.21 22.46
CA TYR A 753 -30.36 -18.40 23.36
C TYR A 753 -30.28 -16.92 22.97
N GLU A 754 -31.23 -16.44 22.15
CA GLU A 754 -31.19 -15.08 21.58
C GLU A 754 -31.21 -13.99 22.67
N ALA A 755 -32.01 -14.17 23.72
CA ALA A 755 -32.08 -13.24 24.85
C ALA A 755 -30.76 -13.20 25.63
N GLN A 756 -30.20 -14.37 25.95
CA GLN A 756 -28.95 -14.54 26.69
C GLN A 756 -27.77 -13.95 25.91
N MET A 757 -27.74 -14.15 24.59
CA MET A 757 -26.76 -13.56 23.69
C MET A 757 -26.81 -12.03 23.76
N ALA A 758 -28.01 -11.46 23.62
CA ALA A 758 -28.15 -10.01 23.61
C ALA A 758 -27.83 -9.37 24.98
N LEU A 759 -28.24 -9.99 26.09
CA LEU A 759 -27.85 -9.57 27.45
C LEU A 759 -26.33 -9.62 27.68
N THR A 760 -25.68 -10.66 27.14
CA THR A 760 -24.23 -10.78 27.15
C THR A 760 -23.58 -9.62 26.39
N MET A 761 -24.07 -9.30 25.20
CA MET A 761 -23.58 -8.18 24.39
C MET A 761 -23.82 -6.82 25.07
N VAL A 762 -24.96 -6.61 25.72
CA VAL A 762 -25.22 -5.39 26.52
C VAL A 762 -24.20 -5.25 27.65
N SER A 763 -23.97 -6.34 28.40
CA SER A 763 -23.01 -6.34 29.52
C SER A 763 -21.58 -6.07 29.05
N LEU A 764 -21.18 -6.65 27.91
CA LEU A 764 -19.90 -6.43 27.24
C LEU A 764 -19.73 -4.96 26.84
N THR A 765 -20.70 -4.43 26.11
CA THR A 765 -20.67 -3.05 25.63
C THR A 765 -20.64 -2.05 26.78
N ASN A 766 -21.39 -2.31 27.86
CA ASN A 766 -21.34 -1.51 29.09
C ASN A 766 -19.95 -1.54 29.73
N THR A 767 -19.32 -2.71 29.79
CA THR A 767 -17.96 -2.84 30.34
C THR A 767 -16.96 -2.04 29.51
N ILE A 768 -17.03 -2.15 28.18
CA ILE A 768 -16.18 -1.39 27.26
C ILE A 768 -16.43 0.11 27.40
N ASN A 769 -17.69 0.54 27.47
CA ASN A 769 -18.05 1.95 27.62
C ASN A 769 -17.50 2.55 28.92
N ASN A 770 -17.56 1.82 30.03
CA ASN A 770 -16.94 2.27 31.29
C ASN A 770 -15.42 2.46 31.17
N ILE A 771 -14.73 1.52 30.51
CA ILE A 771 -13.28 1.64 30.28
C ILE A 771 -12.98 2.85 29.39
N ALA A 772 -13.78 3.06 28.35
CA ALA A 772 -13.65 4.19 27.43
C ALA A 772 -13.87 5.54 28.14
N GLU A 773 -14.88 5.66 29.00
CA GLU A 773 -15.15 6.87 29.79
C GLU A 773 -14.03 7.18 30.79
N ARG A 774 -13.55 6.16 31.51
CA ARG A 774 -12.43 6.29 32.46
C ARG A 774 -11.16 6.75 31.75
N ASP A 775 -10.90 6.19 30.57
CA ASP A 775 -9.65 6.39 29.83
C ASP A 775 -9.80 7.40 28.69
N GLN A 776 -10.84 8.26 28.70
CA GLN A 776 -11.11 9.24 27.64
C GLN A 776 -9.95 10.23 27.39
N TYR A 777 -9.06 10.40 28.37
CA TYR A 777 -7.86 11.24 28.29
C TYR A 777 -6.58 10.44 28.00
N SER A 778 -6.69 9.13 27.78
CA SER A 778 -5.59 8.25 27.41
C SER A 778 -5.36 8.28 25.90
N GLU A 779 -4.11 8.11 25.47
CA GLU A 779 -3.78 7.94 24.05
C GLU A 779 -4.04 6.51 23.53
N ARG A 780 -4.34 5.56 24.43
CA ARG A 780 -4.57 4.16 24.07
C ARG A 780 -6.04 3.93 23.71
N ASP A 781 -6.29 3.77 22.41
CA ASP A 781 -7.62 3.45 21.86
C ASP A 781 -8.16 2.08 22.34
N ILE A 782 -9.48 1.90 22.16
CA ILE A 782 -10.17 0.61 22.31
C ILE A 782 -10.71 0.19 20.95
N VAL A 783 -10.52 -1.08 20.58
CA VAL A 783 -11.13 -1.66 19.38
C VAL A 783 -11.96 -2.86 19.77
N PHE A 784 -13.25 -2.82 19.44
CA PHE A 784 -14.18 -3.92 19.65
C PHE A 784 -14.52 -4.58 18.32
N VAL A 785 -14.03 -5.80 18.14
CA VAL A 785 -14.29 -6.63 16.95
C VAL A 785 -15.42 -7.60 17.27
N VAL A 786 -16.47 -7.60 16.45
CA VAL A 786 -17.54 -8.58 16.50
C VAL A 786 -17.49 -9.42 15.24
N ASP A 787 -17.07 -10.67 15.37
CA ASP A 787 -17.19 -11.66 14.29
C ASP A 787 -18.60 -12.23 14.27
N GLU A 788 -19.14 -12.45 13.08
CA GLU A 788 -20.55 -12.79 12.87
C GLU A 788 -21.50 -11.70 13.39
N ALA A 789 -21.33 -10.49 12.87
CA ALA A 789 -22.06 -9.29 13.29
C ALA A 789 -23.60 -9.42 13.25
N HIS A 790 -24.18 -10.40 12.54
CA HIS A 790 -25.61 -10.72 12.59
C HIS A 790 -26.12 -10.96 14.02
N ILE A 791 -25.25 -11.45 14.92
CA ILE A 791 -25.52 -11.61 16.35
C ILE A 791 -26.00 -10.31 16.99
N VAL A 792 -25.48 -9.18 16.54
CA VAL A 792 -25.72 -7.85 17.13
C VAL A 792 -26.76 -7.06 16.36
N THR A 793 -26.85 -7.27 15.05
CA THR A 793 -27.66 -6.45 14.15
C THR A 793 -29.09 -6.95 13.95
N VAL A 794 -29.35 -8.25 14.15
CA VAL A 794 -30.69 -8.85 13.93
C VAL A 794 -31.65 -8.55 15.09
N ASN A 795 -31.15 -8.44 16.32
CA ASN A 795 -32.02 -8.24 17.48
C ASN A 795 -32.59 -6.80 17.52
N PRO A 796 -33.93 -6.61 17.54
CA PRO A 796 -34.57 -5.30 17.46
C PRO A 796 -34.27 -4.34 18.62
N LEU A 797 -33.86 -4.87 19.78
CA LEU A 797 -33.54 -4.07 20.96
C LEU A 797 -32.04 -3.77 21.07
N LEU A 798 -31.21 -4.75 20.69
CA LEU A 798 -29.76 -4.59 20.75
C LEU A 798 -29.24 -3.62 19.69
N SER A 799 -29.79 -3.64 18.48
CA SER A 799 -29.31 -2.80 17.38
C SER A 799 -29.46 -1.28 17.65
N PRO A 800 -30.63 -0.77 18.11
CA PRO A 800 -30.76 0.63 18.52
C PRO A 800 -29.86 1.02 19.69
N TYR A 801 -29.74 0.14 20.69
CA TYR A 801 -28.88 0.34 21.85
C TYR A 801 -27.40 0.48 21.46
N MET A 802 -26.89 -0.46 20.66
CA MET A 802 -25.53 -0.41 20.13
C MET A 802 -25.30 0.83 19.29
N THR A 803 -26.28 1.25 18.49
CA THR A 803 -26.20 2.49 17.71
C THR A 803 -26.02 3.71 18.62
N LYS A 804 -26.77 3.82 19.72
CA LYS A 804 -26.64 4.92 20.70
C LYS A 804 -25.24 4.95 21.33
N ILE A 805 -24.72 3.80 21.77
CA ILE A 805 -23.40 3.74 22.43
C ILE A 805 -22.25 3.99 21.46
N VAL A 806 -22.30 3.40 20.27
CA VAL A 806 -21.23 3.54 19.27
C VAL A 806 -21.10 4.98 18.79
N LYS A 807 -22.20 5.76 18.74
CA LYS A 807 -22.12 7.21 18.52
C LYS A 807 -21.24 7.92 19.55
N MET A 808 -21.36 7.57 20.83
CA MET A 808 -20.55 8.14 21.91
C MET A 808 -19.09 7.69 21.82
N TRP A 809 -18.84 6.42 21.48
CA TRP A 809 -17.50 5.84 21.38
C TRP A 809 -16.55 6.62 20.46
N ARG A 810 -17.07 7.25 19.42
CA ARG A 810 -16.32 8.16 18.56
C ARG A 810 -15.60 9.28 19.35
N LYS A 811 -16.23 9.81 20.41
CA LYS A 811 -15.66 10.86 21.27
C LYS A 811 -14.66 10.30 22.30
N LEU A 812 -14.77 9.02 22.63
CA LEU A 812 -14.00 8.36 23.71
C LEU A 812 -12.79 7.56 23.22
N GLY A 813 -12.51 7.53 21.90
CA GLY A 813 -11.41 6.72 21.35
C GLY A 813 -11.70 5.22 21.33
N ALA A 814 -12.98 4.84 21.24
CA ALA A 814 -13.43 3.47 21.08
C ALA A 814 -14.00 3.21 19.68
N TRP A 815 -13.67 2.08 19.07
CA TRP A 815 -13.99 1.80 17.67
C TRP A 815 -14.61 0.41 17.49
N LEU A 816 -15.86 0.37 17.00
CA LEU A 816 -16.55 -0.86 16.62
C LEU A 816 -16.15 -1.35 15.21
N TRP A 817 -15.67 -2.59 15.12
CA TRP A 817 -15.35 -3.31 13.89
C TRP A 817 -16.30 -4.51 13.75
N LEU A 818 -17.19 -4.48 12.77
CA LEU A 818 -18.17 -5.54 12.53
C LEU A 818 -17.68 -6.43 11.38
N ALA A 819 -17.66 -7.75 11.58
CA ALA A 819 -17.31 -8.70 10.52
C ALA A 819 -18.47 -9.63 10.21
N THR A 820 -18.87 -9.74 8.93
CA THR A 820 -20.01 -10.58 8.51
C THR A 820 -19.74 -11.35 7.22
N GLN A 821 -20.42 -12.48 7.05
CA GLN A 821 -20.41 -13.30 5.83
C GLN A 821 -21.65 -13.08 4.96
N ASN A 822 -22.73 -12.54 5.52
CA ASN A 822 -23.99 -12.34 4.81
C ASN A 822 -24.60 -10.99 5.25
N LEU A 823 -24.85 -10.10 4.29
CA LEU A 823 -25.53 -8.83 4.54
C LEU A 823 -27.05 -8.92 4.33
N LYS A 824 -27.53 -9.93 3.61
CA LYS A 824 -28.95 -10.10 3.33
C LYS A 824 -29.79 -10.25 4.60
N ASP A 825 -29.23 -10.92 5.60
CA ASP A 825 -29.90 -11.21 6.88
C ASP A 825 -30.04 -9.96 7.77
N PHE A 826 -29.43 -8.83 7.39
CA PHE A 826 -29.48 -7.62 8.20
C PHE A 826 -30.84 -6.93 8.01
N PRO A 827 -31.56 -6.65 9.11
CA PRO A 827 -32.81 -5.90 9.05
C PRO A 827 -32.54 -4.43 8.72
N ASP A 828 -33.56 -3.73 8.19
CA ASP A 828 -33.43 -2.31 7.82
C ASP A 828 -33.10 -1.43 9.04
N ILE A 829 -33.43 -1.85 10.26
CA ILE A 829 -33.05 -1.12 11.49
C ILE A 829 -31.53 -1.06 11.71
N ALA A 830 -30.76 -2.01 11.15
CA ALA A 830 -29.30 -2.01 11.20
C ALA A 830 -28.65 -0.96 10.29
N GLU A 831 -29.42 -0.36 9.37
CA GLU A 831 -28.94 0.67 8.44
C GLU A 831 -28.30 1.85 9.20
N LYS A 832 -28.91 2.29 10.31
CA LYS A 832 -28.35 3.37 11.13
C LYS A 832 -26.96 3.04 11.65
N MET A 833 -26.73 1.78 12.05
CA MET A 833 -25.43 1.33 12.54
C MET A 833 -24.39 1.24 11.43
N LEU A 834 -24.76 0.65 10.29
CA LEU A 834 -23.87 0.49 9.14
C LEU A 834 -23.50 1.83 8.49
N ASN A 835 -24.42 2.80 8.47
CA ASN A 835 -24.15 4.16 7.98
C ASN A 835 -23.10 4.91 8.82
N MET A 836 -22.87 4.50 10.07
CA MET A 836 -21.79 5.06 10.89
C MET A 836 -20.42 4.51 10.52
N ALA A 837 -20.33 3.34 9.88
CA ALA A 837 -19.06 2.77 9.46
C ALA A 837 -18.49 3.59 8.30
N GLU A 838 -17.44 4.37 8.59
CA GLU A 838 -16.71 5.08 7.54
C GLU A 838 -15.95 4.10 6.65
N TRP A 839 -15.37 3.07 7.25
CA TRP A 839 -14.52 2.10 6.57
C TRP A 839 -15.29 0.85 6.18
N TRP A 840 -15.25 0.51 4.91
CA TRP A 840 -15.82 -0.73 4.38
C TRP A 840 -14.69 -1.53 3.74
N VAL A 841 -14.40 -2.70 4.28
CA VAL A 841 -13.42 -3.64 3.73
C VAL A 841 -14.18 -4.83 3.19
N CYS A 842 -14.29 -4.88 1.87
CA CYS A 842 -15.13 -5.81 1.12
C CYS A 842 -14.25 -6.80 0.37
N LEU A 843 -14.12 -8.03 0.86
CA LEU A 843 -13.41 -9.10 0.14
C LEU A 843 -14.18 -9.55 -1.11
N THR A 844 -13.53 -10.29 -2.01
CA THR A 844 -14.15 -10.82 -3.23
C THR A 844 -15.54 -11.42 -2.98
N MET A 845 -16.51 -11.02 -3.80
CA MET A 845 -17.92 -11.36 -3.61
C MET A 845 -18.67 -11.46 -4.95
N PRO A 846 -19.75 -12.26 -5.03
CA PRO A 846 -20.58 -12.34 -6.23
C PRO A 846 -21.43 -11.07 -6.42
N PRO A 847 -21.98 -10.83 -7.63
CA PRO A 847 -22.75 -9.62 -7.92
C PRO A 847 -23.98 -9.38 -7.04
N GLU A 848 -24.63 -10.44 -6.56
CA GLU A 848 -25.79 -10.30 -5.67
C GLU A 848 -25.40 -9.66 -4.32
N GLU A 849 -24.24 -10.00 -3.76
CA GLU A 849 -23.75 -9.43 -2.50
C GLU A 849 -23.37 -7.94 -2.65
N VAL A 850 -22.91 -7.54 -3.84
CA VAL A 850 -22.67 -6.11 -4.15
C VAL A 850 -23.97 -5.31 -4.14
N LYS A 851 -25.09 -5.90 -4.58
CA LYS A 851 -26.41 -5.27 -4.47
C LYS A 851 -26.87 -5.18 -3.02
N ASP A 852 -26.53 -6.16 -2.18
CA ASP A 852 -26.84 -6.12 -0.76
C ASP A 852 -26.04 -5.01 -0.04
N ILE A 853 -24.80 -4.73 -0.45
CA ILE A 853 -24.07 -3.52 0.00
C ILE A 853 -24.84 -2.25 -0.40
N ALA A 854 -25.34 -2.20 -1.64
CA ALA A 854 -26.03 -1.03 -2.16
C ALA A 854 -27.33 -0.69 -1.40
N ARG A 855 -27.89 -1.62 -0.62
CA ARG A 855 -28.99 -1.34 0.32
C ARG A 855 -28.58 -0.39 1.43
N PHE A 856 -27.34 -0.47 1.91
CA PHE A 856 -26.85 0.26 3.07
C PHE A 856 -25.86 1.37 2.74
N LYS A 857 -25.16 1.29 1.61
CA LYS A 857 -24.21 2.30 1.15
C LYS A 857 -24.49 2.63 -0.30
N ALA A 858 -24.77 3.90 -0.60
CA ALA A 858 -24.89 4.34 -1.98
C ALA A 858 -23.54 4.18 -2.70
N LEU A 859 -23.49 3.26 -3.66
CA LEU A 859 -22.31 3.00 -4.48
C LEU A 859 -22.39 3.77 -5.78
N THR A 860 -21.27 4.36 -6.21
CA THR A 860 -21.14 4.83 -7.59
C THR A 860 -20.95 3.65 -8.54
N ALA A 861 -21.24 3.85 -9.84
CA ALA A 861 -20.99 2.82 -10.85
C ALA A 861 -19.51 2.38 -10.90
N GLU A 862 -18.59 3.26 -10.53
CA GLU A 862 -17.17 2.96 -10.42
C GLU A 862 -16.87 2.07 -9.22
N GLN A 863 -17.40 2.39 -8.04
CA GLN A 863 -17.22 1.57 -6.85
C GLN A 863 -17.80 0.17 -7.04
N GLU A 864 -18.96 0.06 -7.71
CA GLU A 864 -19.55 -1.21 -8.10
C GLU A 864 -18.63 -2.00 -9.04
N SER A 865 -18.08 -1.33 -10.08
CA SER A 865 -17.13 -1.95 -11.01
C SER A 865 -15.85 -2.45 -10.32
N VAL A 866 -15.30 -1.67 -9.37
CA VAL A 866 -14.10 -2.06 -8.61
C VAL A 866 -14.39 -3.26 -7.71
N LEU A 867 -15.52 -3.26 -6.98
CA LEU A 867 -15.96 -4.39 -6.15
C LEU A 867 -16.12 -5.68 -6.95
N LEU A 868 -16.74 -5.60 -8.14
CA LEU A 868 -16.93 -6.75 -9.03
C LEU A 868 -15.62 -7.23 -9.67
N SER A 869 -14.57 -6.42 -9.66
CA SER A 869 -13.26 -6.79 -10.21
C SER A 869 -12.41 -7.64 -9.26
N ALA A 870 -12.73 -7.64 -7.96
CA ALA A 870 -11.96 -8.35 -6.94
C ALA A 870 -12.07 -9.88 -7.09
N SER A 871 -10.95 -10.57 -7.11
CA SER A 871 -10.89 -12.03 -7.31
C SER A 871 -10.05 -12.75 -6.26
N LYS A 872 -10.23 -14.08 -6.15
CA LYS A 872 -9.41 -14.95 -5.28
C LYS A 872 -8.74 -16.05 -6.08
N LEU A 873 -7.44 -16.24 -5.84
CA LEU A 873 -6.69 -17.38 -6.33
C LEU A 873 -6.26 -18.24 -5.13
N SER A 874 -6.83 -19.45 -5.04
CA SER A 874 -6.58 -20.35 -3.92
C SER A 874 -5.09 -20.58 -3.69
N ARG A 875 -4.68 -20.57 -2.42
CA ARG A 875 -3.29 -20.70 -1.94
C ARG A 875 -2.32 -19.58 -2.37
N CYS A 876 -2.79 -18.57 -3.11
CA CYS A 876 -1.98 -17.43 -3.54
C CYS A 876 -2.41 -16.15 -2.82
N TYR A 877 -3.65 -15.70 -3.08
CA TYR A 877 -4.15 -14.43 -2.56
C TYR A 877 -5.69 -14.38 -2.51
N THR A 878 -6.22 -13.45 -1.72
CA THR A 878 -7.59 -12.96 -1.84
C THR A 878 -7.57 -11.45 -2.07
N GLU A 879 -8.37 -10.94 -2.99
CA GLU A 879 -8.54 -9.51 -3.20
C GLU A 879 -9.74 -8.98 -2.42
N GLY A 880 -9.68 -7.69 -2.10
CA GLY A 880 -10.79 -6.94 -1.56
C GLY A 880 -10.69 -5.47 -1.94
N VAL A 881 -11.71 -4.71 -1.59
CA VAL A 881 -11.79 -3.27 -1.83
C VAL A 881 -11.99 -2.57 -0.49
N ILE A 882 -11.21 -1.52 -0.28
CA ILE A 882 -11.39 -0.58 0.82
C ILE A 882 -12.17 0.61 0.27
N LEU A 883 -13.32 0.90 0.87
CA LEU A 883 -14.12 2.08 0.59
C LEU A 883 -14.21 2.94 1.86
N SER A 884 -13.62 4.13 1.80
CA SER A 884 -13.78 5.20 2.79
C SER A 884 -14.01 6.53 2.06
N LYS A 885 -14.15 7.63 2.80
CA LYS A 885 -14.31 8.96 2.18
C LYS A 885 -13.04 9.46 1.50
N LYS A 886 -11.87 8.99 1.95
CA LYS A 886 -10.56 9.43 1.48
C LYS A 886 -9.83 8.37 0.65
N VAL A 887 -10.26 7.11 0.73
CA VAL A 887 -9.56 5.98 0.11
C VAL A 887 -10.56 5.08 -0.61
N GLU A 888 -10.29 4.83 -1.89
CA GLU A 888 -10.95 3.81 -2.71
C GLU A 888 -9.87 2.93 -3.33
N ALA A 889 -9.62 1.77 -2.73
CA ALA A 889 -8.43 0.99 -3.08
C ALA A 889 -8.76 -0.49 -3.24
N LEU A 890 -8.42 -1.06 -4.39
CA LEU A 890 -8.36 -2.50 -4.58
C LEU A 890 -7.05 -3.01 -3.96
N PHE A 891 -7.14 -3.97 -3.05
CA PHE A 891 -5.99 -4.59 -2.43
C PHE A 891 -6.00 -6.11 -2.62
N ARG A 892 -4.83 -6.69 -2.43
CA ARG A 892 -4.52 -8.10 -2.45
C ARG A 892 -3.90 -8.48 -1.10
N ALA A 893 -4.57 -9.36 -0.37
CA ALA A 893 -4.06 -9.88 0.88
C ALA A 893 -3.09 -11.04 0.59
N VAL A 894 -1.80 -10.79 0.84
CA VAL A 894 -0.71 -11.78 0.80
C VAL A 894 0.06 -11.72 2.12
N PRO A 895 -0.55 -12.05 3.27
CA PRO A 895 0.13 -11.89 4.55
C PRO A 895 1.26 -12.92 4.76
N PRO A 896 2.21 -12.63 5.68
CA PRO A 896 3.19 -13.57 6.17
C PRO A 896 2.57 -14.92 6.56
N SER A 897 3.32 -16.00 6.34
CA SER A 897 2.84 -17.37 6.53
C SER A 897 2.39 -17.65 7.97
N LEU A 898 3.03 -16.99 8.95
CA LEU A 898 2.64 -17.06 10.36
C LEU A 898 1.19 -16.61 10.58
N TYR A 899 0.82 -15.42 10.11
CA TYR A 899 -0.51 -14.86 10.33
C TYR A 899 -1.59 -15.61 9.56
N LEU A 900 -1.24 -16.22 8.42
CA LEU A 900 -2.12 -17.17 7.75
C LEU A 900 -2.34 -18.41 8.61
N ALA A 901 -1.28 -19.05 9.09
CA ALA A 901 -1.37 -20.27 9.89
C ALA A 901 -2.21 -20.08 11.17
N LEU A 902 -2.15 -18.89 11.78
CA LEU A 902 -2.99 -18.52 12.93
C LEU A 902 -4.47 -18.36 12.54
N GLY A 903 -4.76 -17.88 11.33
CA GLY A 903 -6.12 -17.67 10.82
C GLY A 903 -6.72 -18.83 10.01
N MET A 904 -6.03 -19.96 9.92
CA MET A 904 -6.48 -21.16 9.21
C MET A 904 -7.52 -21.93 10.04
N THR A 905 -8.81 -21.78 9.72
CA THR A 905 -9.93 -22.33 10.52
C THR A 905 -10.69 -23.48 9.85
N GLU A 906 -10.35 -23.84 8.61
CA GLU A 906 -11.04 -24.88 7.87
C GLU A 906 -10.81 -26.28 8.46
N LYS A 907 -11.72 -27.21 8.18
CA LYS A 907 -11.69 -28.57 8.75
C LYS A 907 -10.40 -29.32 8.43
N GLU A 908 -9.92 -29.20 7.19
CA GLU A 908 -8.69 -29.86 6.73
C GLU A 908 -7.45 -29.26 7.41
N GLU A 909 -7.44 -27.96 7.64
CA GLU A 909 -6.36 -27.23 8.29
C GLU A 909 -6.26 -27.58 9.79
N LYS A 910 -7.41 -27.68 10.47
CA LYS A 910 -7.50 -28.18 11.85
C LYS A 910 -7.01 -29.64 11.95
N ALA A 911 -7.33 -30.47 10.95
CA ALA A 911 -6.85 -31.86 10.90
C ALA A 911 -5.32 -31.93 10.69
N GLU A 912 -4.75 -31.09 9.83
CA GLU A 912 -3.30 -30.98 9.64
C GLU A 912 -2.58 -30.59 10.93
N ARG A 913 -3.06 -29.54 11.63
CA ARG A 913 -2.49 -29.15 12.93
C ARG A 913 -2.58 -30.27 13.95
N ARG A 914 -3.71 -30.96 14.04
CA ARG A 914 -3.88 -32.09 14.97
C ARG A 914 -2.91 -33.24 14.68
N ALA A 915 -2.64 -33.53 13.40
CA ALA A 915 -1.64 -34.52 13.02
C ALA A 915 -0.24 -34.12 13.50
N LEU A 916 0.15 -32.85 13.31
CA LEU A 916 1.43 -32.32 13.79
C LEU A 916 1.55 -32.33 15.33
N MET A 917 0.45 -32.03 16.04
CA MET A 917 0.42 -32.14 17.51
C MET A 917 0.69 -33.58 17.96
N GLN A 918 0.07 -34.57 17.30
CA GLN A 918 0.27 -35.99 17.60
C GLN A 918 1.68 -36.47 17.25
N GLU A 919 2.22 -36.02 16.12
CA GLU A 919 3.54 -36.40 15.63
C GLU A 919 4.67 -35.84 16.51
N PHE A 920 4.58 -34.56 16.87
CA PHE A 920 5.66 -33.84 17.57
C PHE A 920 5.44 -33.67 19.07
N GLY A 921 4.28 -34.08 19.60
CA GLY A 921 3.94 -33.89 21.02
C GLY A 921 3.90 -32.42 21.44
N CYS A 922 3.46 -31.53 20.54
CA CYS A 922 3.48 -30.07 20.73
C CYS A 922 2.08 -29.48 20.92
N THR A 923 2.03 -28.25 21.41
CA THR A 923 0.81 -27.45 21.55
C THR A 923 0.20 -27.08 20.19
N GLU A 924 -1.07 -26.66 20.16
CA GLU A 924 -1.72 -26.23 18.92
C GLU A 924 -1.03 -25.00 18.29
N LEU A 925 -0.54 -24.06 19.13
CA LEU A 925 0.23 -22.90 18.69
C LEU A 925 1.57 -23.31 18.04
N GLU A 926 2.32 -24.23 18.65
CA GLU A 926 3.57 -24.74 18.07
C GLU A 926 3.33 -25.52 16.77
N ALA A 927 2.22 -26.25 16.68
CA ALA A 927 1.79 -26.87 15.43
C ALA A 927 1.50 -25.82 14.35
N ALA A 928 0.88 -24.68 14.69
CA ALA A 928 0.69 -23.56 13.76
C ALA A 928 2.02 -22.96 13.29
N PHE A 929 3.04 -22.82 14.16
CA PHE A 929 4.38 -22.40 13.74
C PHE A 929 5.03 -23.39 12.75
N LYS A 930 4.81 -24.70 12.92
CA LYS A 930 5.26 -25.71 11.96
C LYS A 930 4.54 -25.59 10.62
N VAL A 931 3.23 -25.33 10.62
CA VAL A 931 2.46 -25.03 9.39
C VAL A 931 3.01 -23.79 8.70
N ALA A 932 3.29 -22.71 9.44
CA ALA A 932 3.87 -21.48 8.90
C ALA A 932 5.22 -21.75 8.21
N ARG A 933 6.12 -22.53 8.82
CA ARG A 933 7.40 -22.93 8.20
C ARG A 933 7.20 -23.79 6.94
N LYS A 934 6.21 -24.67 6.93
CA LYS A 934 5.85 -25.46 5.75
C LYS A 934 5.33 -24.56 4.62
N LEU A 935 4.50 -23.57 4.94
CA LEU A 935 4.04 -22.56 3.98
C LEU A 935 5.20 -21.73 3.44
N ASP A 936 6.15 -21.31 4.29
CA ASP A 936 7.37 -20.63 3.84
C ASP A 936 8.18 -21.47 2.87
N ARG A 937 8.34 -22.78 3.12
CA ARG A 937 9.00 -23.72 2.17
C ARG A 937 8.28 -23.77 0.83
N LEU A 938 6.95 -23.89 0.84
CA LEU A 938 6.14 -23.90 -0.38
C LEU A 938 6.19 -22.57 -1.13
N ARG A 939 6.36 -21.48 -0.40
CA ARG A 939 6.55 -20.12 -0.90
C ARG A 939 8.01 -19.81 -1.23
N GLY A 940 8.96 -20.71 -0.94
CA GLY A 940 10.39 -20.50 -1.09
C GLY A 940 11.01 -19.40 -0.21
N LEU A 941 10.40 -19.03 0.92
CA LEU A 941 10.84 -17.95 1.83
C LEU A 941 11.86 -18.42 2.90
N VAL A 942 12.52 -19.56 2.69
CA VAL A 942 13.41 -20.17 3.68
C VAL A 942 14.82 -19.63 3.48
N ALA A 943 15.49 -19.26 4.57
CA ALA A 943 16.89 -18.90 4.56
C ALA A 943 17.75 -20.15 4.28
N ASN A 944 18.79 -20.00 3.45
CA ASN A 944 19.72 -21.08 3.07
C ASN A 944 20.39 -21.79 4.28
N ASP A 945 20.29 -21.25 5.51
CA ASP A 945 20.87 -21.84 6.72
C ASP A 945 20.04 -22.98 7.33
N GLU A 946 18.73 -23.10 7.04
CA GLU A 946 17.91 -24.20 7.60
C GLU A 946 18.03 -25.52 6.81
N GLU A 947 18.40 -25.48 5.52
CA GLU A 947 18.62 -26.70 4.72
C GLU A 947 19.86 -27.48 5.18
N ALA A 948 20.87 -26.80 5.74
CA ALA A 948 22.04 -27.45 6.31
C ALA A 948 21.73 -28.21 7.60
N GLY A 949 20.71 -27.79 8.36
CA GLY A 949 20.30 -28.44 9.61
C GLY A 949 19.40 -29.66 9.43
N SER A 950 18.63 -29.74 8.34
CA SER A 950 17.69 -30.85 8.11
C SER A 950 18.27 -32.00 7.28
N GLN A 951 19.46 -31.85 6.68
CA GLN A 951 20.19 -32.97 6.06
C GLN A 951 21.09 -33.72 7.06
N ALA A 952 21.17 -33.24 8.31
CA ALA A 952 21.98 -33.83 9.37
C ALA A 952 21.17 -34.43 10.55
N ALA A 953 19.86 -34.63 10.39
CA ALA A 953 19.00 -35.27 11.40
C ALA A 953 18.30 -36.52 10.85
#